data_AF-A0A847RX07-F1
#
_entry.id   AF-A0A847RX07-F1
#
_cell.length_a   1.000
_cell.length_b   1.000
_cell.length_c   1.000
_cell.angle_alpha   90.00
_cell.angle_beta   90.00
_cell.angle_gamma   90.00
#
_symmetry.space_group_name_H-M   'P 1'
#
loop_
_entity.id
_entity.type
_entity.pdbx_description
1 polymer ?
#
loop_
_entity_poly.entity_id
_entity_poly.type
_entity_poly.pdbx_seq_one_letter_code
_entity_poly.pdbx_strand_id
1 'polypeptide(L)'
;MEHRQMYAEPGITELNDLKEAKDCPHPKVRFVLHSKRLKKMPDVKEAAHIPHVQFDLGYNEGLDHANAIEQLAALPNLKGLGMTKTKMGKLPDSIGALTGLEALEITGNQLKELPDGIQALKELRILNLRTNRFTTFPKNLAGMPKLEELNLRFNEIKTLPKEIAAFPALQILDLSSNSIAVLPPAIKELSRLKELHIKYNKLTLLPDELGELQELEVVALNGNKGLDFDQAFRVLANCKKLKRLRLKGCGLKSLPGSITLLEGLESIDLNDNYFEEVPEILLQLKKLREINTHYALPVPFFINMIKDNPACTTFSTSNLQPYIVNGKETLPDDITQLRHVTMMRLYDLDVLPASLSQMSWIRTLDIAGGTFQDCPDLAGLTGLEALFLQSETLRQLPEWVYRLTGLRKLTLPESVSGVDFAGIAQLPRLEELGVPHITEEDTRLLKQCPCLRLLGLPHGTTQLPDAFFELPAIETFNFDHYQTIDPNDIVPQLKRLPGLRLVDFGTRAQSFDWYIACLKGLPALKEAICYVDSMELPESLLELSHLDRLHLRFTRDALYGRNWEEKKPVVPLALGRAKGGHIALEDKGPLKPYRAAFAQMASMEITNGHQREIAFGLLSHQYDALHVLLPYPFDAAGNIPDAKVYVTGTPTLGDKKSLAKLLQNRGAVIVKEITAATHLFLGQNVPEDAVNGLFRQDHQYILEDHLKAQEIRDDTPFLMTEENGELTEQITRLLADQHSNNMELVLQMIEGGGAGKVLLSYLAAIHLFHQDLAIRKQSRTLFRKYASATLQHHLKSSWQARFKDRPEDDCRVLYVHPELDACAFVLAFQMVRRQEAKGYRVNSLVLRDMPASDISDVLAHFQHVRSVNLDLSETTDLPRLVDYLRQLPLNELSVRITTDEIPASLFTLPVELRVGRKHDRELAIPDLTGIEVRLKKLWMAYVPLKHTERLAACRDLQHLSLEFCEIPDMTFVTAMTKLVTAELQGNRFTQVPAALDGLQQLEKLRLDYNPFPPDCFDFKQLKKLEDLKLPNP
;
A
#
# COMPACT_ATOMS: atom_id res chain seq x y z
N MET A 1 12.64 -1.91 -11.49
CA MET A 1 14.06 -2.26 -11.68
C MET A 1 14.38 -2.17 -13.15
N GLU A 2 15.24 -1.23 -13.54
CA GLU A 2 15.66 -1.00 -14.93
C GLU A 2 16.13 -2.32 -15.57
N HIS A 3 15.52 -2.66 -16.71
CA HIS A 3 16.00 -3.74 -17.57
C HIS A 3 17.37 -3.31 -18.09
N ARG A 4 18.45 -3.83 -17.50
CA ARG A 4 19.76 -3.67 -18.12
C ARG A 4 19.68 -4.26 -19.52
N GLN A 5 19.88 -3.39 -20.51
CA GLN A 5 20.45 -3.73 -21.81
C GLN A 5 21.54 -4.81 -21.63
N MET A 6 21.74 -5.67 -22.62
CA MET A 6 22.84 -6.64 -22.60
C MET A 6 24.12 -6.00 -22.05
N TYR A 7 24.81 -6.68 -21.12
CA TYR A 7 25.95 -6.17 -20.39
C TYR A 7 26.99 -5.60 -21.38
N ALA A 8 27.12 -4.27 -21.39
CA ALA A 8 28.15 -3.57 -22.14
C ALA A 8 29.42 -3.56 -21.29
N GLU A 9 30.49 -4.17 -21.81
CA GLU A 9 31.81 -4.01 -21.19
C GLU A 9 32.21 -2.53 -21.15
N PRO A 10 32.90 -2.06 -20.10
CA PRO A 10 33.46 -0.71 -20.09
C PRO A 10 34.32 -0.46 -21.32
N GLY A 11 34.08 0.66 -22.00
CA GLY A 11 34.81 1.04 -23.21
C GLY A 11 34.33 0.35 -24.49
N ILE A 12 33.08 -0.12 -24.56
CA ILE A 12 32.43 -0.51 -25.82
C ILE A 12 31.70 0.69 -26.45
N THR A 13 31.78 0.84 -27.77
CA THR A 13 30.98 1.83 -28.50
C THR A 13 29.66 1.20 -28.92
N GLU A 14 28.55 1.89 -28.68
CA GLU A 14 27.22 1.45 -29.10
C GLU A 14 26.81 2.13 -30.40
N LEU A 15 26.36 1.33 -31.37
CA LEU A 15 25.81 1.79 -32.65
C LEU A 15 24.39 1.24 -32.81
N ASN A 16 23.49 2.02 -33.40
CA ASN A 16 22.09 1.64 -33.57
C ASN A 16 21.75 1.21 -35.00
N ASP A 17 22.61 1.51 -35.98
CA ASP A 17 22.52 1.03 -37.35
C ASP A 17 23.82 0.29 -37.73
N LEU A 18 23.67 -0.83 -38.42
CA LEU A 18 24.81 -1.61 -38.91
C LEU A 18 25.61 -0.86 -39.98
N LYS A 19 24.98 0.07 -40.72
CA LYS A 19 25.66 0.89 -41.73
C LYS A 19 26.76 1.77 -41.15
N GLU A 20 26.65 2.11 -39.87
CA GLU A 20 27.67 2.87 -39.15
C GLU A 20 28.93 2.05 -38.90
N ALA A 21 28.89 0.72 -39.11
CA ALA A 21 30.05 -0.15 -38.97
C ALA A 21 31.18 0.25 -39.91
N LYS A 22 30.87 0.59 -41.18
CA LYS A 22 31.86 0.78 -42.25
C LYS A 22 32.94 1.81 -41.92
N ASP A 23 32.56 2.87 -41.21
CA ASP A 23 33.41 4.00 -40.87
C ASP A 23 33.78 4.03 -39.37
N CYS A 24 33.46 2.97 -38.61
CA CYS A 24 33.72 2.92 -37.18
C CYS A 24 35.18 2.54 -36.87
N PRO A 25 36.01 3.43 -36.29
CA PRO A 25 37.40 3.11 -35.97
C PRO A 25 37.55 2.33 -34.64
N HIS A 26 36.44 2.10 -33.92
CA HIS A 26 36.50 1.60 -32.56
C HIS A 26 36.71 0.07 -32.52
N PRO A 27 37.64 -0.46 -31.70
CA PRO A 27 37.98 -1.89 -31.72
C PRO A 27 36.92 -2.81 -31.09
N LYS A 28 36.03 -2.25 -30.25
CA LYS A 28 34.93 -2.95 -29.59
C LYS A 28 33.61 -2.25 -29.88
N VAL A 29 32.69 -2.92 -30.58
CA VAL A 29 31.42 -2.31 -30.97
C VAL A 29 30.26 -3.22 -30.58
N ARG A 30 29.18 -2.60 -30.08
CA ARG A 30 27.90 -3.24 -29.83
C ARG A 30 26.84 -2.64 -30.73
N PHE A 31 26.19 -3.47 -31.52
CA PHE A 31 25.04 -3.08 -32.34
C PHE A 31 23.75 -3.30 -31.56
N VAL A 32 23.06 -2.22 -31.22
CA VAL A 32 21.80 -2.22 -30.48
C VAL A 32 20.64 -2.14 -31.46
N LEU A 33 20.20 -3.30 -31.94
CA LEU A 33 19.24 -3.42 -33.03
C LEU A 33 17.81 -3.67 -32.52
N HIS A 34 17.35 -2.90 -31.52
CA HIS A 34 16.08 -3.08 -30.81
C HIS A 34 14.79 -2.68 -31.57
N SER A 35 14.87 -2.35 -32.86
CA SER A 35 13.70 -1.85 -33.59
C SER A 35 12.64 -2.95 -33.73
N LYS A 36 11.40 -2.75 -33.25
CA LYS A 36 10.29 -3.74 -33.17
C LYS A 36 9.83 -4.41 -34.49
N ARG A 37 10.64 -4.41 -35.55
CA ARG A 37 10.28 -4.85 -36.90
C ARG A 37 11.40 -5.54 -37.69
N LEU A 38 12.56 -5.88 -37.11
CA LEU A 38 13.50 -6.73 -37.84
C LEU A 38 12.84 -8.10 -38.06
N LYS A 39 12.51 -8.38 -39.33
CA LYS A 39 12.03 -9.70 -39.78
C LYS A 39 13.18 -10.56 -40.28
N LYS A 40 14.27 -9.92 -40.69
CA LYS A 40 15.48 -10.52 -41.22
C LYS A 40 16.67 -9.74 -40.70
N MET A 41 17.79 -10.42 -40.56
CA MET A 41 19.05 -9.80 -40.16
C MET A 41 19.57 -8.89 -41.29
N PRO A 42 20.09 -7.68 -40.99
CA PRO A 42 20.86 -6.87 -41.94
C PRO A 42 22.15 -7.58 -42.38
N ASP A 43 22.77 -7.15 -43.49
CA ASP A 43 24.02 -7.75 -43.97
C ASP A 43 25.17 -7.51 -42.98
N VAL A 44 25.48 -8.53 -42.20
CA VAL A 44 26.46 -8.47 -41.11
C VAL A 44 27.90 -8.26 -41.57
N LYS A 45 28.20 -8.42 -42.88
CA LYS A 45 29.57 -8.32 -43.43
C LYS A 45 30.25 -6.97 -43.18
N GLU A 46 29.47 -5.90 -43.06
CA GLU A 46 30.02 -4.56 -42.78
C GLU A 46 30.73 -4.52 -41.42
N ALA A 47 30.35 -5.36 -40.46
CA ALA A 47 30.98 -5.47 -39.15
C ALA A 47 32.21 -6.40 -39.11
N ALA A 48 32.56 -7.08 -40.21
CA ALA A 48 33.61 -8.11 -40.22
C ALA A 48 35.03 -7.58 -39.94
N HIS A 49 35.28 -6.29 -40.19
CA HIS A 49 36.57 -5.65 -39.93
C HIS A 49 36.75 -5.22 -38.46
N ILE A 50 35.68 -5.19 -37.67
CA ILE A 50 35.71 -4.75 -36.27
C ILE A 50 36.21 -5.90 -35.39
N PRO A 51 37.29 -5.77 -34.61
CA PRO A 51 37.88 -6.90 -33.88
C PRO A 51 36.95 -7.59 -32.86
N HIS A 52 36.04 -6.86 -32.23
CA HIS A 52 35.15 -7.38 -31.21
C HIS A 52 33.74 -6.82 -31.38
N VAL A 53 32.81 -7.69 -31.78
CA VAL A 53 31.43 -7.29 -32.08
C VAL A 53 30.44 -7.96 -31.12
N GLN A 54 29.48 -7.17 -30.64
CA GLN A 54 28.30 -7.66 -29.93
C GLN A 54 27.03 -7.24 -30.68
N PHE A 55 26.01 -8.10 -30.65
CA PHE A 55 24.69 -7.79 -31.20
C PHE A 55 23.64 -7.89 -30.11
N ASP A 56 22.90 -6.82 -29.86
CA ASP A 56 21.67 -6.87 -29.09
C ASP A 56 20.47 -6.84 -30.02
N LEU A 57 19.89 -8.01 -30.23
CA LEU A 57 18.70 -8.26 -31.04
C LEU A 57 17.43 -8.30 -30.18
N GLY A 58 17.48 -7.82 -28.93
CA GLY A 58 16.32 -7.82 -28.04
C GLY A 58 15.11 -7.09 -28.64
N TYR A 59 13.92 -7.49 -28.22
CA TYR A 59 12.61 -6.93 -28.61
C TYR A 59 12.22 -7.16 -30.09
N ASN A 60 12.99 -7.96 -30.83
CA ASN A 60 12.68 -8.38 -32.21
C ASN A 60 11.83 -9.66 -32.28
N GLU A 61 10.56 -9.58 -31.88
CA GLU A 61 9.65 -10.75 -31.86
C GLU A 61 9.41 -11.41 -33.22
N GLY A 62 9.56 -10.65 -34.31
CA GLY A 62 9.34 -11.14 -35.68
C GLY A 62 10.59 -11.63 -36.39
N LEU A 63 11.74 -11.63 -35.72
CA LEU A 63 13.01 -12.07 -36.31
C LEU A 63 13.05 -13.60 -36.35
N ASP A 64 13.40 -14.14 -37.52
CA ASP A 64 13.78 -15.54 -37.62
C ASP A 64 15.13 -15.73 -36.94
N HIS A 65 15.09 -16.15 -35.68
CA HIS A 65 16.29 -16.32 -34.85
C HIS A 65 17.23 -17.41 -35.40
N ALA A 66 16.69 -18.46 -36.02
CA ALA A 66 17.53 -19.51 -36.61
C ALA A 66 18.35 -18.94 -37.76
N ASN A 67 17.69 -18.24 -38.68
CA ASN A 67 18.37 -17.59 -39.80
C ASN A 67 19.28 -16.44 -39.36
N ALA A 68 18.90 -15.66 -38.34
CA ALA A 68 19.76 -14.61 -37.81
C ALA A 68 21.05 -15.17 -37.21
N ILE A 69 20.96 -16.27 -36.45
CA ILE A 69 22.11 -16.98 -35.90
C ILE A 69 23.00 -17.55 -37.02
N GLU A 70 22.42 -18.12 -38.08
CA GLU A 70 23.19 -18.60 -39.24
C GLU A 70 23.97 -17.47 -39.92
N GLN A 71 23.38 -16.29 -40.07
CA GLN A 71 24.08 -15.13 -40.64
C GLN A 71 25.19 -14.64 -39.71
N LEU A 72 24.91 -14.57 -38.41
CA LEU A 72 25.89 -14.17 -37.39
C LEU A 72 27.06 -15.15 -37.27
N ALA A 73 26.86 -16.43 -37.60
CA ALA A 73 27.94 -17.42 -37.61
C ALA A 73 29.04 -17.11 -38.65
N ALA A 74 28.76 -16.26 -39.64
CA ALA A 74 29.75 -15.78 -40.60
C ALA A 74 30.73 -14.73 -40.00
N LEU A 75 30.48 -14.25 -38.77
CA LEU A 75 31.32 -13.27 -38.09
C LEU A 75 32.24 -13.93 -37.05
N PRO A 76 33.53 -14.18 -37.37
CA PRO A 76 34.46 -14.82 -36.43
C PRO A 76 34.82 -13.94 -35.21
N ASN A 77 34.55 -12.65 -35.33
CA ASN A 77 34.74 -11.58 -34.34
C ASN A 77 33.52 -11.36 -33.44
N LEU A 78 32.44 -12.15 -33.59
CA LEU A 78 31.26 -12.07 -32.74
C LEU A 78 31.57 -12.60 -31.33
N LYS A 79 31.46 -11.71 -30.33
CA LYS A 79 31.75 -12.01 -28.93
C LYS A 79 30.52 -11.97 -28.03
N GLY A 80 29.44 -11.32 -28.45
CA GLY A 80 28.24 -11.24 -27.62
C GLY A 80 26.95 -11.20 -28.42
N LEU A 81 25.91 -11.86 -27.89
CA LEU A 81 24.59 -11.93 -28.49
C LEU A 81 23.50 -11.76 -27.42
N GLY A 82 22.65 -10.74 -27.59
CA GLY A 82 21.47 -10.47 -26.80
C GLY A 82 20.20 -10.75 -27.60
N MET A 83 19.26 -11.47 -27.01
CA MET A 83 17.93 -11.79 -27.58
C MET A 83 16.85 -11.60 -26.50
N THR A 84 16.92 -10.48 -25.78
CA THR A 84 16.01 -10.18 -24.68
C THR A 84 14.57 -9.95 -25.16
N LYS A 85 13.57 -10.56 -24.51
CA LYS A 85 12.13 -10.36 -24.79
C LYS A 85 11.75 -10.51 -26.27
N THR A 86 12.18 -11.58 -26.92
CA THR A 86 11.81 -11.91 -28.30
C THR A 86 10.68 -12.94 -28.42
N LYS A 87 10.02 -13.26 -27.28
CA LYS A 87 8.98 -14.31 -27.17
C LYS A 87 9.45 -15.70 -27.62
N MET A 88 10.76 -15.95 -27.59
CA MET A 88 11.34 -17.21 -28.04
C MET A 88 10.90 -18.37 -27.13
N GLY A 89 10.23 -19.38 -27.71
CA GLY A 89 9.85 -20.61 -27.02
C GLY A 89 10.93 -21.69 -27.00
N LYS A 90 11.80 -21.69 -28.02
CA LYS A 90 12.97 -22.58 -28.14
C LYS A 90 14.13 -21.83 -28.76
N LEU A 91 15.34 -22.06 -28.25
CA LEU A 91 16.58 -21.60 -28.85
C LEU A 91 17.00 -22.65 -29.91
N PRO A 92 17.27 -22.26 -31.17
CA PRO A 92 17.61 -23.22 -32.23
C PRO A 92 19.00 -23.83 -32.01
N ASP A 93 19.17 -25.09 -32.45
CA ASP A 93 20.46 -25.81 -32.38
C ASP A 93 21.59 -25.09 -33.11
N SER A 94 21.26 -24.27 -34.11
CA SER A 94 22.22 -23.44 -34.85
C SER A 94 23.01 -22.47 -33.96
N ILE A 95 22.57 -22.20 -32.72
CA ILE A 95 23.36 -21.41 -31.76
C ILE A 95 24.77 -21.97 -31.57
N GLY A 96 24.95 -23.29 -31.71
CA GLY A 96 26.25 -23.94 -31.59
C GLY A 96 27.27 -23.53 -32.65
N ALA A 97 26.84 -22.88 -33.73
CA ALA A 97 27.75 -22.36 -34.77
C ALA A 97 28.53 -21.12 -34.30
N LEU A 98 28.08 -20.43 -33.25
CA LEU A 98 28.72 -19.21 -32.73
C LEU A 98 29.87 -19.54 -31.77
N THR A 99 30.83 -20.38 -32.18
CA THR A 99 31.83 -20.98 -31.27
C THR A 99 32.74 -19.98 -30.56
N GLY A 100 32.89 -18.76 -31.09
CA GLY A 100 33.68 -17.66 -30.50
C GLY A 100 32.92 -16.77 -29.51
N LEU A 101 31.64 -17.06 -29.24
CA LEU A 101 30.76 -16.26 -28.39
C LEU A 101 31.17 -16.33 -26.91
N GLU A 102 31.33 -15.17 -26.28
CA GLU A 102 31.75 -15.01 -24.88
C GLU A 102 30.57 -14.60 -23.97
N ALA A 103 29.56 -13.91 -24.49
CA ALA A 103 28.38 -13.50 -23.74
C ALA A 103 27.08 -13.83 -24.49
N LEU A 104 26.15 -14.50 -23.82
CA LEU A 104 24.83 -14.84 -24.36
C LEU A 104 23.73 -14.42 -23.38
N GLU A 105 22.86 -13.52 -23.82
CA GLU A 105 21.74 -13.03 -23.02
C GLU A 105 20.39 -13.32 -23.68
N ILE A 106 19.56 -14.12 -23.01
CA ILE A 106 18.25 -14.56 -23.53
C ILE A 106 17.17 -14.27 -22.47
N THR A 107 17.23 -13.07 -21.89
CA THR A 107 16.36 -12.65 -20.77
C THR A 107 14.92 -12.44 -21.23
N GLY A 108 13.92 -12.84 -20.42
CA GLY A 108 12.52 -12.47 -20.66
C GLY A 108 11.86 -13.22 -21.82
N ASN A 109 12.22 -14.47 -22.05
CA ASN A 109 11.65 -15.33 -23.09
C ASN A 109 10.77 -16.44 -22.49
N GLN A 110 10.43 -17.45 -23.29
CA GLN A 110 9.57 -18.57 -22.89
C GLN A 110 10.30 -19.91 -22.89
N LEU A 111 11.63 -19.89 -22.77
CA LEU A 111 12.47 -21.09 -22.84
C LEU A 111 12.19 -22.02 -21.67
N LYS A 112 12.02 -23.30 -21.98
CA LYS A 112 11.90 -24.39 -20.99
C LYS A 112 13.14 -25.29 -20.94
N GLU A 113 13.89 -25.32 -22.03
CA GLU A 113 15.06 -26.15 -22.27
C GLU A 113 16.07 -25.39 -23.15
N LEU A 114 17.32 -25.86 -23.17
CA LEU A 114 18.34 -25.39 -24.10
C LEU A 114 18.66 -26.49 -25.12
N PRO A 115 18.95 -26.13 -26.38
CA PRO A 115 19.38 -27.07 -27.42
C PRO A 115 20.69 -27.78 -27.03
N ASP A 116 20.91 -28.98 -27.56
CA ASP A 116 22.19 -29.70 -27.37
C ASP A 116 23.36 -28.91 -27.97
N GLY A 117 23.12 -28.18 -29.07
CA GLY A 117 24.11 -27.33 -29.73
C GLY A 117 24.75 -26.26 -28.83
N ILE A 118 24.13 -25.90 -27.69
CA ILE A 118 24.69 -24.92 -26.75
C ILE A 118 26.07 -25.35 -26.21
N GLN A 119 26.35 -26.66 -26.16
CA GLN A 119 27.63 -27.20 -25.67
C GLN A 119 28.83 -26.83 -26.52
N ALA A 120 28.61 -26.43 -27.78
CA ALA A 120 29.67 -26.01 -28.70
C ALA A 120 30.26 -24.63 -28.35
N LEU A 121 29.57 -23.84 -27.52
CA LEU A 121 30.00 -22.50 -27.09
C LEU A 121 31.08 -22.57 -26.00
N LYS A 122 32.26 -23.11 -26.33
CA LYS A 122 33.36 -23.35 -25.37
C LYS A 122 34.00 -22.06 -24.84
N GLU A 123 33.82 -20.96 -25.55
CA GLU A 123 34.31 -19.62 -25.19
C GLU A 123 33.33 -18.84 -24.29
N LEU A 124 32.14 -19.37 -24.03
CA LEU A 124 31.11 -18.66 -23.27
C LEU A 124 31.52 -18.43 -21.82
N ARG A 125 31.51 -17.17 -21.40
CA ARG A 125 31.85 -16.68 -20.05
C ARG A 125 30.62 -16.19 -19.30
N ILE A 126 29.67 -15.56 -19.99
CA ILE A 126 28.45 -15.02 -19.38
C ILE A 126 27.23 -15.65 -20.06
N LEU A 127 26.36 -16.28 -19.27
CA LEU A 127 25.08 -16.80 -19.73
C LEU A 127 23.94 -16.27 -18.86
N ASN A 128 23.07 -15.46 -19.46
CA ASN A 128 21.91 -14.90 -18.79
C ASN A 128 20.61 -15.46 -19.35
N LEU A 129 19.92 -16.26 -18.53
CA LEU A 129 18.65 -16.94 -18.81
C LEU A 129 17.52 -16.44 -17.90
N ARG A 130 17.68 -15.25 -17.33
CA ARG A 130 16.72 -14.65 -16.40
C ARG A 130 15.32 -14.54 -17.03
N THR A 131 14.27 -14.74 -16.23
CA THR A 131 12.87 -14.55 -16.65
C THR A 131 12.54 -15.44 -17.85
N ASN A 132 12.64 -16.75 -17.65
CA ASN A 132 12.22 -17.80 -18.60
C ASN A 132 11.28 -18.78 -17.87
N ARG A 133 11.10 -19.98 -18.41
CA ARG A 133 10.19 -21.02 -17.88
C ARG A 133 10.92 -22.34 -17.59
N PHE A 134 12.19 -22.27 -17.18
CA PHE A 134 12.94 -23.46 -16.80
C PHE A 134 12.38 -24.05 -15.50
N THR A 135 11.87 -25.28 -15.57
CA THR A 135 11.40 -26.03 -14.38
C THR A 135 12.48 -26.95 -13.79
N THR A 136 13.51 -27.23 -14.59
CA THR A 136 14.71 -28.01 -14.22
C THR A 136 15.97 -27.27 -14.61
N PHE A 137 17.08 -27.51 -13.92
CA PHE A 137 18.37 -27.00 -14.31
C PHE A 137 18.76 -27.50 -15.73
N PRO A 138 19.27 -26.64 -16.62
CA PRO A 138 19.65 -27.02 -17.98
C PRO A 138 20.93 -27.86 -17.98
N LYS A 139 20.78 -29.19 -17.90
CA LYS A 139 21.89 -30.16 -17.84
C LYS A 139 22.81 -30.09 -19.06
N ASN A 140 22.29 -29.65 -20.20
CA ASN A 140 23.05 -29.50 -21.43
C ASN A 140 24.14 -28.43 -21.34
N LEU A 141 24.19 -27.62 -20.29
CA LEU A 141 25.30 -26.71 -20.02
C LEU A 141 26.52 -27.39 -19.39
N ALA A 142 26.41 -28.66 -18.97
CA ALA A 142 27.49 -29.34 -18.28
C ALA A 142 28.80 -29.33 -19.09
N GLY A 143 29.90 -28.91 -18.47
CA GLY A 143 31.22 -28.93 -19.10
C GLY A 143 31.52 -27.73 -20.00
N MET A 144 30.92 -26.57 -19.72
CA MET A 144 31.36 -25.28 -20.29
C MET A 144 32.59 -24.76 -19.51
N PRO A 145 33.80 -24.84 -20.09
CA PRO A 145 35.05 -24.70 -19.33
C PRO A 145 35.37 -23.27 -18.91
N LYS A 146 34.80 -22.26 -19.59
CA LYS A 146 35.06 -20.84 -19.37
C LYS A 146 33.89 -20.07 -18.76
N LEU A 147 32.77 -20.73 -18.45
CA LEU A 147 31.59 -20.05 -17.92
C LEU A 147 31.90 -19.49 -16.52
N GLU A 148 31.86 -18.17 -16.39
CA GLU A 148 32.18 -17.39 -15.19
C GLU A 148 30.91 -16.87 -14.50
N GLU A 149 29.87 -16.53 -15.27
CA GLU A 149 28.58 -16.04 -14.74
C GLU A 149 27.41 -16.82 -15.35
N LEU A 150 26.57 -17.36 -14.48
CA LEU A 150 25.31 -18.03 -14.85
C LEU A 150 24.15 -17.40 -14.08
N ASN A 151 23.22 -16.80 -14.83
CA ASN A 151 22.00 -16.21 -14.28
C ASN A 151 20.76 -17.00 -14.71
N LEU A 152 20.09 -17.61 -13.74
CA LEU A 152 18.85 -18.38 -13.89
C LEU A 152 17.71 -17.77 -13.07
N ARG A 153 17.82 -16.50 -12.70
CA ARG A 153 16.85 -15.81 -11.85
C ARG A 153 15.45 -15.75 -12.48
N PHE A 154 14.39 -15.76 -11.67
CA PHE A 154 12.99 -15.71 -12.15
C PHE A 154 12.68 -16.84 -13.13
N ASN A 155 12.86 -18.07 -12.67
CA ASN A 155 12.46 -19.30 -13.36
C ASN A 155 11.62 -20.15 -12.38
N GLU A 156 11.35 -21.40 -12.74
CA GLU A 156 10.51 -22.32 -11.97
C GLU A 156 11.31 -23.54 -11.47
N ILE A 157 12.63 -23.39 -11.30
CA ILE A 157 13.53 -24.49 -10.93
C ILE A 157 13.23 -24.93 -9.49
N LYS A 158 12.95 -26.22 -9.31
CA LYS A 158 12.64 -26.81 -7.99
C LYS A 158 13.84 -27.51 -7.34
N THR A 159 14.75 -28.06 -8.16
CA THR A 159 15.90 -28.85 -7.71
C THR A 159 17.10 -28.60 -8.60
N LEU A 160 18.28 -28.53 -8.02
CA LEU A 160 19.54 -28.53 -8.76
C LEU A 160 20.13 -29.95 -8.78
N PRO A 161 20.58 -30.44 -9.94
CA PRO A 161 21.13 -31.78 -10.05
C PRO A 161 22.65 -31.75 -9.87
N LYS A 162 23.30 -32.92 -9.87
CA LYS A 162 24.77 -33.03 -9.69
C LYS A 162 25.57 -32.33 -10.79
N GLU A 163 24.98 -32.13 -11.97
CA GLU A 163 25.61 -31.47 -13.12
C GLU A 163 25.94 -29.98 -12.85
N ILE A 164 25.44 -29.39 -11.75
CA ILE A 164 25.91 -28.07 -11.29
C ILE A 164 27.42 -28.08 -10.99
N ALA A 165 28.03 -29.24 -10.70
CA ALA A 165 29.47 -29.38 -10.51
C ALA A 165 30.30 -29.16 -11.79
N ALA A 166 29.66 -29.12 -12.97
CA ALA A 166 30.35 -29.15 -14.25
C ALA A 166 30.84 -27.77 -14.74
N PHE A 167 30.97 -26.77 -13.86
CA PHE A 167 31.40 -25.40 -14.18
C PHE A 167 32.65 -24.97 -13.38
N PRO A 168 33.85 -25.42 -13.79
CA PRO A 168 35.07 -25.19 -13.01
C PRO A 168 35.54 -23.73 -12.97
N ALA A 169 35.05 -22.89 -13.89
CA ALA A 169 35.38 -21.46 -13.96
C ALA A 169 34.34 -20.54 -13.31
N LEU A 170 33.22 -21.08 -12.81
CA LEU A 170 32.08 -20.27 -12.38
C LEU A 170 32.44 -19.43 -11.15
N GLN A 171 32.22 -18.12 -11.26
CA GLN A 171 32.47 -17.13 -10.22
C GLN A 171 31.17 -16.55 -9.66
N ILE A 172 30.13 -16.42 -10.48
CA ILE A 172 28.84 -15.85 -10.09
C ILE A 172 27.72 -16.81 -10.51
N LEU A 173 26.89 -17.19 -9.54
CA LEU A 173 25.70 -18.00 -9.76
C LEU A 173 24.47 -17.30 -9.17
N ASP A 174 23.53 -16.91 -10.02
CA ASP A 174 22.24 -16.35 -9.59
C ASP A 174 21.08 -17.32 -9.88
N LEU A 175 20.52 -17.85 -8.80
CA LEU A 175 19.38 -18.77 -8.76
C LEU A 175 18.15 -18.13 -8.10
N SER A 176 18.17 -16.81 -7.92
CA SER A 176 17.13 -16.11 -7.18
C SER A 176 15.73 -16.27 -7.80
N SER A 177 14.68 -16.14 -6.99
CA SER A 177 13.28 -16.18 -7.44
C SER A 177 12.97 -17.45 -8.23
N ASN A 178 13.24 -18.60 -7.61
CA ASN A 178 12.89 -19.94 -8.09
C ASN A 178 12.11 -20.67 -6.98
N SER A 179 12.00 -22.00 -7.03
CA SER A 179 11.36 -22.83 -5.99
C SER A 179 12.34 -23.86 -5.40
N ILE A 180 13.62 -23.53 -5.32
CA ILE A 180 14.67 -24.44 -4.83
C ILE A 180 14.52 -24.63 -3.32
N ALA A 181 14.40 -25.89 -2.89
CA ALA A 181 14.29 -26.25 -1.48
C ALA A 181 15.63 -26.66 -0.84
N VAL A 182 16.55 -27.23 -1.63
CA VAL A 182 17.83 -27.76 -1.16
C VAL A 182 18.89 -27.54 -2.24
N LEU A 183 20.11 -27.20 -1.82
CA LEU A 183 21.31 -27.21 -2.68
C LEU A 183 21.96 -28.60 -2.63
N PRO A 184 22.43 -29.16 -3.76
CA PRO A 184 23.05 -30.48 -3.80
C PRO A 184 24.46 -30.43 -3.19
N PRO A 185 24.95 -31.52 -2.59
CA PRO A 185 26.34 -31.65 -2.11
C PRO A 185 27.39 -31.29 -3.16
N ALA A 186 27.08 -31.54 -4.44
CA ALA A 186 27.92 -31.21 -5.59
C ALA A 186 28.24 -29.71 -5.73
N ILE A 187 27.62 -28.82 -4.95
CA ILE A 187 27.90 -27.38 -4.96
C ILE A 187 29.36 -27.06 -4.62
N LYS A 188 30.05 -27.90 -3.82
CA LYS A 188 31.47 -27.71 -3.46
C LYS A 188 32.43 -27.72 -4.64
N GLU A 189 32.04 -28.36 -5.75
CA GLU A 189 32.88 -28.46 -6.94
C GLU A 189 33.01 -27.12 -7.67
N LEU A 190 32.15 -26.14 -7.34
CA LEU A 190 32.25 -24.75 -7.81
C LEU A 190 33.38 -23.98 -7.09
N SER A 191 34.59 -24.53 -7.08
CA SER A 191 35.75 -24.05 -6.31
C SER A 191 36.15 -22.58 -6.56
N ARG A 192 35.75 -21.99 -7.69
CA ARG A 192 36.00 -20.58 -8.04
C ARG A 192 34.84 -19.64 -7.75
N LEU A 193 33.74 -20.15 -7.17
CA LEU A 193 32.54 -19.37 -6.92
C LEU A 193 32.82 -18.29 -5.87
N LYS A 194 32.62 -17.04 -6.26
CA LYS A 194 32.78 -15.84 -5.42
C LYS A 194 31.44 -15.31 -4.93
N GLU A 195 30.40 -15.42 -5.76
CA GLU A 195 29.07 -14.94 -5.42
C GLU A 195 27.98 -15.98 -5.67
N LEU A 196 27.20 -16.25 -4.62
CA LEU A 196 26.02 -17.10 -4.68
C LEU A 196 24.77 -16.28 -4.32
N HIS A 197 23.89 -16.07 -5.30
CA HIS A 197 22.59 -15.43 -5.10
C HIS A 197 21.49 -16.48 -5.18
N ILE A 198 20.77 -16.72 -4.08
CA ILE A 198 19.66 -17.67 -4.01
C ILE A 198 18.45 -17.07 -3.29
N LYS A 199 18.19 -15.80 -3.57
CA LYS A 199 17.13 -15.01 -2.95
C LYS A 199 15.76 -15.57 -3.32
N TYR A 200 14.73 -15.37 -2.49
CA TYR A 200 13.33 -15.71 -2.75
C TYR A 200 13.17 -17.14 -3.28
N ASN A 201 13.72 -18.11 -2.54
CA ASN A 201 13.57 -19.54 -2.77
C ASN A 201 12.87 -20.18 -1.55
N LYS A 202 12.85 -21.52 -1.50
CA LYS A 202 12.21 -22.30 -0.43
C LYS A 202 13.23 -23.07 0.41
N LEU A 203 14.44 -22.53 0.55
CA LEU A 203 15.52 -23.20 1.27
C LEU A 203 15.13 -23.45 2.73
N THR A 204 15.41 -24.67 3.20
CA THR A 204 15.27 -25.03 4.62
C THR A 204 16.61 -25.26 5.31
N LEU A 205 17.63 -25.70 4.57
CA LEU A 205 18.99 -25.97 5.06
C LEU A 205 20.01 -25.60 3.98
N LEU A 206 21.26 -25.36 4.39
CA LEU A 206 22.43 -25.33 3.49
C LEU A 206 23.21 -26.66 3.65
N PRO A 207 23.69 -27.29 2.56
CA PRO A 207 24.51 -28.50 2.66
C PRO A 207 25.87 -28.16 3.29
N ASP A 208 26.44 -29.05 4.09
CA ASP A 208 27.74 -28.83 4.75
C ASP A 208 28.86 -28.58 3.73
N GLU A 209 28.74 -29.20 2.56
CA GLU A 209 29.65 -29.04 1.41
C GLU A 209 29.72 -27.60 0.89
N LEU A 210 28.69 -26.76 1.12
CA LEU A 210 28.78 -25.33 0.76
C LEU A 210 29.92 -24.64 1.52
N GLY A 211 30.20 -25.09 2.75
CA GLY A 211 31.30 -24.60 3.58
C GLY A 211 32.70 -24.88 2.99
N GLU A 212 32.81 -25.77 2.00
CA GLU A 212 34.07 -26.09 1.32
C GLU A 212 34.45 -25.04 0.27
N LEU A 213 33.56 -24.12 -0.11
CA LEU A 213 33.82 -23.06 -1.08
C LEU A 213 34.74 -21.95 -0.53
N GLN A 214 36.04 -22.09 -0.78
CA GLN A 214 37.08 -21.20 -0.22
C GLN A 214 37.18 -19.83 -0.90
N GLU A 215 36.65 -19.67 -2.11
CA GLU A 215 36.63 -18.38 -2.83
C GLU A 215 35.34 -17.57 -2.62
N LEU A 216 34.37 -18.11 -1.87
CA LEU A 216 33.05 -17.50 -1.70
C LEU A 216 33.15 -16.23 -0.84
N GLU A 217 32.82 -15.09 -1.43
CA GLU A 217 32.87 -13.77 -0.79
C GLU A 217 31.49 -13.21 -0.46
N VAL A 218 30.49 -13.55 -1.28
CA VAL A 218 29.12 -13.00 -1.18
C VAL A 218 28.10 -14.13 -1.20
N VAL A 219 27.23 -14.12 -0.19
CA VAL A 219 26.07 -15.01 -0.14
C VAL A 219 24.82 -14.17 0.07
N ALA A 220 23.83 -14.34 -0.80
CA ALA A 220 22.55 -13.65 -0.69
C ALA A 220 21.39 -14.65 -0.55
N LEU A 221 20.80 -14.65 0.65
CA LEU A 221 19.74 -15.57 1.09
C LEU A 221 18.39 -14.87 1.28
N ASN A 222 18.25 -13.61 0.87
CA ASN A 222 17.05 -12.79 1.03
C ASN A 222 15.76 -13.58 0.77
N GLY A 223 14.72 -13.41 1.57
CA GLY A 223 13.41 -14.01 1.32
C GLY A 223 13.30 -15.53 1.56
N ASN A 224 14.34 -16.22 2.04
CA ASN A 224 14.27 -17.64 2.41
C ASN A 224 13.78 -17.81 3.86
N LYS A 225 12.49 -17.57 4.09
CA LYS A 225 11.90 -17.53 5.45
C LYS A 225 11.88 -18.86 6.21
N GLY A 226 12.07 -19.98 5.51
CA GLY A 226 12.08 -21.32 6.09
C GLY A 226 13.47 -21.86 6.41
N LEU A 227 14.52 -21.08 6.12
CA LEU A 227 15.91 -21.52 6.32
C LEU A 227 16.25 -21.56 7.81
N ASP A 228 16.82 -22.66 8.25
CA ASP A 228 17.48 -22.74 9.56
C ASP A 228 18.76 -21.90 9.50
N PHE A 229 18.66 -20.65 9.97
CA PHE A 229 19.79 -19.72 9.97
C PHE A 229 20.89 -20.12 10.96
N ASP A 230 20.57 -20.88 12.01
CA ASP A 230 21.58 -21.35 12.95
C ASP A 230 22.49 -22.39 12.28
N GLN A 231 21.88 -23.34 11.57
CA GLN A 231 22.61 -24.30 10.73
C GLN A 231 23.34 -23.60 9.58
N ALA A 232 22.68 -22.68 8.89
CA ALA A 232 23.26 -21.96 7.75
C ALA A 232 24.53 -21.19 8.15
N PHE A 233 24.53 -20.49 9.29
CA PHE A 233 25.71 -19.74 9.72
C PHE A 233 26.87 -20.64 10.13
N ARG A 234 26.61 -21.81 10.72
CA ARG A 234 27.67 -22.81 10.98
C ARG A 234 28.34 -23.29 9.69
N VAL A 235 27.54 -23.55 8.65
CA VAL A 235 28.08 -23.94 7.34
C VAL A 235 28.88 -22.79 6.73
N LEU A 236 28.32 -21.58 6.71
CA LEU A 236 28.95 -20.40 6.12
C LEU A 236 30.22 -19.96 6.85
N ALA A 237 30.39 -20.29 8.14
CA ALA A 237 31.61 -20.04 8.90
C ALA A 237 32.85 -20.80 8.37
N ASN A 238 32.62 -21.85 7.57
CA ASN A 238 33.69 -22.58 6.90
C ASN A 238 34.16 -21.89 5.62
N CYS A 239 33.37 -20.97 5.03
CA CYS A 239 33.76 -20.15 3.88
C CYS A 239 34.68 -19.01 4.33
N LYS A 240 36.01 -19.25 4.35
CA LYS A 240 36.99 -18.33 4.97
C LYS A 240 37.12 -16.95 4.30
N LYS A 241 36.68 -16.79 3.05
CA LYS A 241 36.65 -15.51 2.34
C LYS A 241 35.31 -14.80 2.38
N LEU A 242 34.31 -15.33 3.09
CA LEU A 242 32.99 -14.73 3.15
C LEU A 242 33.05 -13.35 3.82
N LYS A 243 32.64 -12.32 3.07
CA LYS A 243 32.67 -10.92 3.50
C LYS A 243 31.29 -10.29 3.54
N ARG A 244 30.37 -10.71 2.67
CA ARG A 244 29.06 -10.07 2.53
C ARG A 244 27.93 -11.07 2.63
N LEU A 245 26.99 -10.82 3.54
CA LEU A 245 25.83 -11.66 3.77
C LEU A 245 24.55 -10.84 3.63
N ARG A 246 23.67 -11.24 2.70
CA ARG A 246 22.37 -10.58 2.51
C ARG A 246 21.24 -11.46 3.01
N LEU A 247 20.46 -10.94 3.95
CA LEU A 247 19.36 -11.61 4.66
C LEU A 247 18.07 -10.80 4.61
N LYS A 248 17.90 -9.92 3.61
CA LYS A 248 16.71 -9.07 3.51
C LYS A 248 15.43 -9.92 3.42
N GLY A 249 14.37 -9.61 4.17
CA GLY A 249 13.07 -10.28 3.99
C GLY A 249 13.02 -11.74 4.45
N CYS A 250 13.98 -12.19 5.25
CA CYS A 250 14.10 -13.57 5.73
C CYS A 250 13.14 -13.90 6.89
N GLY A 251 12.37 -12.93 7.39
CA GLY A 251 11.44 -13.16 8.50
C GLY A 251 12.15 -13.47 9.83
N LEU A 252 13.40 -13.02 9.97
CA LEU A 252 14.17 -13.14 11.19
C LEU A 252 13.52 -12.31 12.30
N LYS A 253 13.39 -12.92 13.49
CA LYS A 253 12.96 -12.26 14.73
C LYS A 253 14.12 -11.94 15.67
N SER A 254 15.16 -12.75 15.57
CA SER A 254 16.43 -12.62 16.27
C SER A 254 17.52 -13.25 15.41
N LEU A 255 18.78 -12.91 15.68
CA LEU A 255 19.93 -13.58 15.06
C LEU A 255 20.41 -14.70 15.98
N PRO A 256 20.58 -15.94 15.48
CA PRO A 256 21.11 -17.03 16.28
C PRO A 256 22.57 -16.77 16.68
N GLY A 257 22.97 -17.37 17.80
CA GLY A 257 24.32 -17.28 18.38
C GLY A 257 25.45 -17.57 17.39
N SER A 258 25.20 -18.48 16.46
CA SER A 258 26.13 -18.92 15.40
C SER A 258 26.55 -17.83 14.43
N ILE A 259 25.86 -16.67 14.37
CA ILE A 259 26.30 -15.54 13.51
C ILE A 259 27.72 -15.08 13.86
N THR A 260 28.13 -15.23 15.13
CA THR A 260 29.45 -14.83 15.63
C THR A 260 30.59 -15.66 15.05
N LEU A 261 30.28 -16.85 14.51
CA LEU A 261 31.24 -17.70 13.80
C LEU A 261 31.70 -17.09 12.48
N LEU A 262 30.96 -16.11 11.93
CA LEU A 262 31.31 -15.41 10.69
C LEU A 262 32.32 -14.29 10.94
N GLU A 263 33.48 -14.61 11.54
CA GLU A 263 34.51 -13.64 11.96
C GLU A 263 35.07 -12.78 10.80
N GLY A 264 34.93 -13.25 9.57
CA GLY A 264 35.34 -12.58 8.33
C GLY A 264 34.35 -11.55 7.79
N LEU A 265 33.13 -11.48 8.35
CA LEU A 265 32.03 -10.72 7.78
C LEU A 265 32.28 -9.20 7.86
N GLU A 266 32.21 -8.54 6.71
CA GLU A 266 32.41 -7.09 6.54
C GLU A 266 31.08 -6.35 6.30
N SER A 267 30.06 -7.00 5.74
CA SER A 267 28.77 -6.36 5.42
C SER A 267 27.61 -7.31 5.64
N ILE A 268 26.55 -6.83 6.31
CA ILE A 268 25.31 -7.56 6.51
C ILE A 268 24.07 -6.72 6.14
N ASP A 269 23.18 -7.30 5.35
CA ASP A 269 21.88 -6.70 5.00
C ASP A 269 20.74 -7.42 5.71
N LEU A 270 20.09 -6.72 6.63
CA LEU A 270 19.04 -7.20 7.53
C LEU A 270 17.67 -6.54 7.25
N ASN A 271 17.55 -5.81 6.15
CA ASN A 271 16.32 -5.09 5.79
C ASN A 271 15.08 -6.02 5.75
N ASP A 272 13.88 -5.48 6.00
CA ASP A 272 12.61 -6.23 5.93
C ASP A 272 12.55 -7.52 6.81
N ASN A 273 13.20 -7.53 7.98
CA ASN A 273 13.10 -8.57 9.02
C ASN A 273 12.54 -8.06 10.36
N TYR A 274 11.56 -8.72 10.95
CA TYR A 274 10.86 -8.22 12.14
C TYR A 274 11.60 -8.56 13.45
N PHE A 275 12.72 -7.88 13.71
CA PHE A 275 13.47 -8.06 14.95
C PHE A 275 12.67 -7.61 16.17
N GLU A 276 12.47 -8.52 17.13
CA GLU A 276 11.79 -8.25 18.41
C GLU A 276 12.73 -7.55 19.40
N GLU A 277 14.02 -7.84 19.27
CA GLU A 277 15.08 -7.28 20.09
C GLU A 277 16.19 -6.72 19.20
N VAL A 278 16.91 -5.76 19.75
CA VAL A 278 18.10 -5.18 19.15
C VAL A 278 19.17 -6.28 18.97
N PRO A 279 19.76 -6.46 17.78
CA PRO A 279 20.72 -7.53 17.52
C PRO A 279 22.13 -7.21 18.06
N GLU A 280 22.27 -7.05 19.38
CA GLU A 280 23.55 -6.78 20.08
C GLU A 280 24.64 -7.81 19.78
N ILE A 281 24.25 -9.02 19.38
CA ILE A 281 25.21 -10.04 18.97
C ILE A 281 26.12 -9.62 17.79
N LEU A 282 25.67 -8.70 16.94
CA LEU A 282 26.47 -8.15 15.85
C LEU A 282 27.71 -7.38 16.34
N LEU A 283 27.70 -6.88 17.58
CA LEU A 283 28.84 -6.20 18.23
C LEU A 283 30.07 -7.09 18.40
N GLN A 284 29.88 -8.41 18.34
CA GLN A 284 30.96 -9.40 18.42
C GLN A 284 31.72 -9.56 17.09
N LEU A 285 31.13 -9.12 15.97
CA LEU A 285 31.74 -9.22 14.64
C LEU A 285 32.71 -8.07 14.36
N LYS A 286 33.96 -8.20 14.81
CA LYS A 286 34.97 -7.12 14.79
C LYS A 286 35.42 -6.63 13.41
N LYS A 287 35.08 -7.35 12.33
CA LYS A 287 35.37 -6.93 10.95
C LYS A 287 34.19 -6.27 10.26
N LEU A 288 33.02 -6.23 10.90
CA LEU A 288 31.79 -5.69 10.32
C LEU A 288 31.95 -4.19 10.08
N ARG A 289 31.78 -3.77 8.82
CA ARG A 289 31.93 -2.40 8.34
C ARG A 289 30.61 -1.77 7.95
N GLU A 290 29.67 -2.59 7.49
CA GLU A 290 28.40 -2.17 6.93
C GLU A 290 27.25 -2.99 7.52
N ILE A 291 26.25 -2.29 8.06
CA ILE A 291 24.96 -2.87 8.48
C ILE A 291 23.84 -2.12 7.78
N ASN A 292 23.00 -2.85 7.06
CA ASN A 292 21.81 -2.31 6.43
C ASN A 292 20.55 -2.81 7.16
N THR A 293 19.74 -1.89 7.69
CA THR A 293 18.47 -2.21 8.38
C THR A 293 17.41 -1.12 8.12
N HIS A 294 16.13 -1.49 8.07
CA HIS A 294 15.00 -0.55 7.96
C HIS A 294 14.31 -0.29 9.31
N TYR A 295 14.71 -0.99 10.37
CA TYR A 295 14.09 -0.90 11.69
C TYR A 295 14.75 0.19 12.52
N ALA A 296 13.94 0.84 13.33
CA ALA A 296 14.38 1.65 14.45
C ALA A 296 15.37 0.86 15.31
N LEU A 297 16.51 1.46 15.62
CA LEU A 297 17.43 0.94 16.61
C LEU A 297 17.62 2.01 17.68
N PRO A 298 17.70 1.64 18.96
CA PRO A 298 17.81 2.63 20.03
C PRO A 298 19.23 3.22 20.07
N VAL A 299 19.36 4.44 20.59
CA VAL A 299 20.66 5.16 20.70
C VAL A 299 21.75 4.29 21.36
N PRO A 300 21.48 3.57 22.47
CA PRO A 300 22.52 2.77 23.13
C PRO A 300 23.12 1.67 22.24
N PHE A 301 22.34 1.10 21.31
CA PHE A 301 22.87 0.14 20.34
C PHE A 301 23.91 0.79 19.42
N PHE A 302 23.62 2.00 18.94
CA PHE A 302 24.56 2.77 18.12
C PHE A 302 25.81 3.15 18.89
N ILE A 303 25.65 3.62 20.13
CA ILE A 303 26.77 3.94 21.04
C ILE A 303 27.66 2.70 21.22
N ASN A 304 27.06 1.57 21.60
CA ASN A 304 27.80 0.33 21.86
C ASN A 304 28.43 -0.22 20.58
N MET A 305 27.78 -0.08 19.42
CA MET A 305 28.35 -0.46 18.13
C MET A 305 29.57 0.37 17.75
N ILE A 306 29.49 1.69 17.89
CA ILE A 306 30.61 2.59 17.62
C ILE A 306 31.77 2.30 18.59
N LYS A 307 31.45 2.10 19.88
CA LYS A 307 32.43 1.85 20.95
C LYS A 307 33.10 0.48 20.86
N ASP A 308 32.30 -0.57 20.69
CA ASP A 308 32.75 -1.96 20.76
C ASP A 308 33.18 -2.51 19.39
N ASN A 309 32.83 -1.83 18.30
CA ASN A 309 33.19 -2.19 16.93
C ASN A 309 33.63 -0.97 16.08
N PRO A 310 34.81 -0.38 16.36
CA PRO A 310 35.29 0.82 15.67
C PRO A 310 35.58 0.62 14.17
N ALA A 311 35.58 -0.62 13.67
CA ALA A 311 35.69 -0.92 12.24
C ALA A 311 34.37 -0.66 11.48
N CYS A 312 33.24 -0.57 12.20
CA CYS A 312 31.93 -0.29 11.65
C CYS A 312 31.82 1.18 11.23
N THR A 313 32.22 1.46 9.99
CA THR A 313 32.32 2.82 9.44
C THR A 313 31.13 3.23 8.58
N THR A 314 30.28 2.29 8.17
CA THR A 314 29.14 2.53 7.30
C THR A 314 27.87 1.97 7.94
N PHE A 315 26.86 2.81 8.10
CA PHE A 315 25.56 2.38 8.60
C PHE A 315 24.50 2.93 7.66
N SER A 316 23.89 2.08 6.84
CA SER A 316 22.79 2.52 5.98
C SER A 316 21.48 2.08 6.59
N THR A 317 20.84 3.00 7.28
CA THR A 317 19.44 2.84 7.65
C THR A 317 18.61 3.86 6.90
N SER A 318 17.43 3.41 6.46
CA SER A 318 16.38 4.28 5.96
C SER A 318 15.53 4.82 7.10
N ASN A 319 15.76 4.42 8.36
CA ASN A 319 14.98 4.87 9.50
C ASN A 319 15.80 4.71 10.80
N LEU A 320 16.84 5.54 10.98
CA LEU A 320 17.47 5.67 12.29
C LEU A 320 16.42 6.34 13.19
N GLN A 321 15.69 5.58 14.02
CA GLN A 321 14.81 6.12 15.06
C GLN A 321 15.42 5.86 16.43
N PRO A 322 16.42 6.65 16.85
CA PRO A 322 16.76 6.72 18.25
C PRO A 322 15.53 7.19 19.02
N TYR A 323 14.95 6.30 19.81
CA TYR A 323 13.98 6.64 20.85
C TYR A 323 14.69 6.49 22.19
N ILE A 324 14.43 7.42 23.09
CA ILE A 324 14.99 7.40 24.44
C ILE A 324 14.20 6.40 25.28
N VAL A 325 14.88 5.41 25.85
CA VAL A 325 14.28 4.58 26.90
C VAL A 325 14.43 5.35 28.22
N ASN A 326 13.32 5.66 28.90
CA ASN A 326 13.28 6.33 30.22
C ASN A 326 13.68 7.83 30.27
N GLY A 327 13.54 8.57 29.17
CA GLY A 327 13.51 10.05 29.16
C GLY A 327 14.78 10.79 29.61
N LYS A 328 16.00 10.25 29.42
CA LYS A 328 17.27 10.94 29.74
C LYS A 328 18.49 10.65 28.83
N GLU A 329 18.34 9.88 27.75
CA GLU A 329 19.50 9.47 26.93
C GLU A 329 19.80 10.47 25.81
N THR A 330 20.97 11.10 25.84
CA THR A 330 21.43 11.99 24.77
C THR A 330 22.15 11.20 23.66
N LEU A 331 22.08 11.74 22.43
CA LEU A 331 22.86 11.24 21.31
C LEU A 331 24.36 11.50 21.57
N PRO A 332 25.28 10.52 21.39
CA PRO A 332 26.70 10.69 21.72
C PRO A 332 27.41 11.66 20.75
N ASP A 333 28.43 12.38 21.24
CA ASP A 333 29.25 13.24 20.38
C ASP A 333 29.99 12.44 19.28
N ASP A 334 30.30 11.17 19.53
CA ASP A 334 31.00 10.28 18.59
C ASP A 334 30.12 9.79 17.41
N ILE A 335 28.88 10.26 17.26
CA ILE A 335 28.00 9.88 16.13
C ILE A 335 28.58 10.21 14.75
N THR A 336 29.56 11.11 14.69
CA THR A 336 30.31 11.50 13.48
C THR A 336 31.13 10.38 12.85
N GLN A 337 31.37 9.29 13.58
CA GLN A 337 32.03 8.10 13.06
C GLN A 337 31.17 7.36 12.02
N LEU A 338 29.85 7.56 12.05
CA LEU A 338 28.97 7.02 11.01
C LEU A 338 29.30 7.67 9.66
N ARG A 339 29.16 6.91 8.58
CA ARG A 339 29.20 7.42 7.19
C ARG A 339 28.02 6.84 6.41
N HIS A 340 27.47 7.65 5.49
CA HIS A 340 26.43 7.24 4.52
C HIS A 340 25.01 6.92 5.06
N VAL A 341 24.57 7.51 6.18
CA VAL A 341 23.14 7.59 6.56
C VAL A 341 22.42 8.63 5.67
N THR A 342 21.57 8.18 4.76
CA THR A 342 20.86 9.10 3.86
C THR A 342 19.71 9.83 4.55
N MET A 343 19.04 9.16 5.50
CA MET A 343 17.96 9.73 6.31
C MET A 343 18.12 9.38 7.80
N MET A 344 17.96 10.38 8.67
CA MET A 344 18.01 10.24 10.12
C MET A 344 16.72 10.81 10.74
N ARG A 345 16.07 10.05 11.63
CA ARG A 345 14.84 10.47 12.33
C ARG A 345 15.02 10.47 13.84
N LEU A 346 15.23 11.61 14.45
CA LEU A 346 15.46 11.73 15.88
C LEU A 346 14.13 11.92 16.61
N TYR A 347 13.80 11.05 17.58
CA TYR A 347 12.57 11.16 18.38
C TYR A 347 12.86 11.44 19.85
N ASP A 348 12.01 12.25 20.50
CA ASP A 348 11.98 12.48 21.95
C ASP A 348 13.32 12.97 22.55
N LEU A 349 14.11 13.77 21.81
CA LEU A 349 15.40 14.26 22.29
C LEU A 349 15.30 15.47 23.23
N ASP A 350 16.10 15.46 24.30
CA ASP A 350 16.31 16.60 25.19
C ASP A 350 17.37 17.59 24.67
N VAL A 351 18.44 17.08 24.03
CA VAL A 351 19.58 17.86 23.52
C VAL A 351 20.08 17.28 22.21
N LEU A 352 20.31 18.15 21.21
CA LEU A 352 20.98 17.79 19.95
C LEU A 352 22.50 17.94 20.09
N PRO A 353 23.33 16.94 19.72
CA PRO A 353 24.79 17.06 19.82
C PRO A 353 25.34 17.94 18.70
N ALA A 354 26.30 18.81 19.05
CA ALA A 354 26.93 19.71 18.09
C ALA A 354 27.73 18.96 17.01
N SER A 355 28.12 17.71 17.30
CA SER A 355 28.87 16.86 16.39
C SER A 355 28.08 16.48 15.12
N LEU A 356 26.74 16.53 15.14
CA LEU A 356 25.89 16.36 13.94
C LEU A 356 26.33 17.26 12.78
N SER A 357 26.85 18.46 13.08
CA SER A 357 27.36 19.41 12.08
C SER A 357 28.44 18.84 11.15
N GLN A 358 29.16 17.79 11.59
CA GLN A 358 30.24 17.17 10.80
C GLN A 358 29.71 16.12 9.80
N MET A 359 28.42 15.78 9.85
CA MET A 359 27.79 14.71 9.07
C MET A 359 27.26 15.22 7.72
N SER A 360 28.15 15.78 6.90
CA SER A 360 27.82 16.45 5.61
C SER A 360 27.13 15.58 4.56
N TRP A 361 27.03 14.26 4.80
CA TRP A 361 26.46 13.28 3.89
C TRP A 361 24.97 12.97 4.16
N ILE A 362 24.37 13.50 5.26
CA ILE A 362 22.94 13.36 5.55
C ILE A 362 22.13 14.14 4.49
N ARG A 363 21.10 13.51 3.90
CA ARG A 363 20.19 14.14 2.94
C ARG A 363 18.87 14.55 3.57
N THR A 364 18.38 13.79 4.53
CA THR A 364 17.14 14.08 5.24
C THR A 364 17.35 13.95 6.73
N LEU A 365 17.00 15.00 7.46
CA LEU A 365 17.00 15.05 8.92
C LEU A 365 15.59 15.38 9.40
N ASP A 366 15.01 14.46 10.14
CA ASP A 366 13.69 14.57 10.73
C ASP A 366 13.87 14.54 12.25
N ILE A 367 13.40 15.54 12.95
CA ILE A 367 13.53 15.67 14.41
C ILE A 367 12.11 15.90 14.95
N ALA A 368 11.58 14.96 15.72
CA ALA A 368 10.20 14.98 16.18
C ALA A 368 10.05 14.59 17.67
N GLY A 369 8.98 15.04 18.34
CA GLY A 369 8.64 14.62 19.72
C GLY A 369 9.59 15.10 20.84
N GLY A 370 10.61 15.91 20.54
CA GLY A 370 11.60 16.37 21.53
C GLY A 370 11.21 17.63 22.32
N THR A 371 11.90 17.85 23.44
CA THR A 371 11.77 19.03 24.33
C THR A 371 13.02 19.93 24.33
N PHE A 372 13.88 19.82 23.31
CA PHE A 372 15.06 20.68 23.18
C PHE A 372 14.71 22.14 22.88
N GLN A 373 15.25 23.04 23.69
CA GLN A 373 15.16 24.50 23.50
C GLN A 373 16.35 25.06 22.74
N ASP A 374 17.55 24.54 23.01
CA ASP A 374 18.80 24.99 22.41
C ASP A 374 19.23 24.04 21.29
N CYS A 375 19.43 24.58 20.09
CA CYS A 375 20.01 23.85 18.97
C CYS A 375 21.48 24.26 18.79
N PRO A 376 22.44 23.32 18.68
CA PRO A 376 23.80 23.65 18.30
C PRO A 376 23.87 24.19 16.87
N ASP A 377 24.98 24.82 16.49
CA ASP A 377 25.21 25.22 15.10
C ASP A 377 25.41 23.98 14.20
N LEU A 378 24.44 23.70 13.33
CA LEU A 378 24.45 22.58 12.39
C LEU A 378 24.68 23.02 10.93
N ALA A 379 25.23 24.21 10.69
CA ALA A 379 25.51 24.72 9.34
C ALA A 379 26.44 23.81 8.50
N GLY A 380 27.22 22.94 9.14
CA GLY A 380 28.11 21.98 8.47
C GLY A 380 27.38 20.85 7.72
N LEU A 381 26.05 20.72 7.86
CA LEU A 381 25.20 19.78 7.12
C LEU A 381 24.99 20.19 5.65
N THR A 382 26.07 20.41 4.90
CA THR A 382 26.05 20.98 3.55
C THR A 382 25.36 20.12 2.49
N GLY A 383 25.21 18.81 2.73
CA GLY A 383 24.49 17.88 1.86
C GLY A 383 22.98 17.79 2.13
N LEU A 384 22.46 18.48 3.15
CA LEU A 384 21.07 18.35 3.59
C LEU A 384 20.09 18.92 2.56
N GLU A 385 19.08 18.12 2.19
CA GLU A 385 18.04 18.47 1.21
C GLU A 385 16.67 18.63 1.87
N ALA A 386 16.41 17.92 2.97
CA ALA A 386 15.16 18.02 3.71
C ALA A 386 15.40 18.09 5.23
N LEU A 387 14.75 19.05 5.88
CA LEU A 387 14.79 19.26 7.32
C LEU A 387 13.37 19.36 7.86
N PHE A 388 13.02 18.45 8.76
CA PHE A 388 11.75 18.47 9.49
C PHE A 388 12.08 18.72 10.97
N LEU A 389 11.59 19.85 11.50
CA LEU A 389 11.76 20.23 12.89
C LEU A 389 10.39 20.22 13.58
N GLN A 390 10.23 19.34 14.56
CA GLN A 390 9.07 19.21 15.42
C GLN A 390 9.56 19.07 16.88
N SER A 391 9.56 20.19 17.60
CA SER A 391 9.86 20.27 19.04
C SER A 391 8.71 20.98 19.73
N GLU A 392 8.38 20.58 20.95
CA GLU A 392 7.33 21.24 21.75
C GLU A 392 7.82 22.53 22.42
N THR A 393 9.15 22.72 22.53
CA THR A 393 9.75 23.79 23.34
C THR A 393 10.61 24.77 22.55
N LEU A 394 10.98 24.46 21.30
CA LEU A 394 11.80 25.34 20.46
C LEU A 394 11.04 26.63 20.13
N ARG A 395 11.46 27.79 20.67
CA ARG A 395 10.74 29.06 20.49
C ARG A 395 11.24 29.93 19.35
N GLN A 396 12.49 29.78 18.94
CA GLN A 396 13.13 30.54 17.86
C GLN A 396 13.85 29.60 16.89
N LEU A 397 13.85 29.96 15.60
CA LEU A 397 14.55 29.18 14.59
C LEU A 397 16.06 29.51 14.61
N PRO A 398 16.96 28.51 14.67
CA PRO A 398 18.40 28.77 14.72
C PRO A 398 18.95 29.41 13.44
N GLU A 399 19.91 30.35 13.57
CA GLU A 399 20.48 31.08 12.42
C GLU A 399 21.15 30.18 11.36
N TRP A 400 21.66 29.02 11.76
CA TRP A 400 22.31 28.09 10.84
C TRP A 400 21.37 27.51 9.79
N VAL A 401 20.06 27.46 10.06
CA VAL A 401 19.05 26.97 9.10
C VAL A 401 19.09 27.83 7.83
N TYR A 402 19.24 29.14 7.97
CA TYR A 402 19.32 30.09 6.84
C TYR A 402 20.60 29.94 6.02
N ARG A 403 21.62 29.23 6.52
CA ARG A 403 22.89 28.98 5.82
C ARG A 403 22.88 27.68 4.99
N LEU A 404 21.80 26.88 5.05
CA LEU A 404 21.68 25.60 4.34
C LEU A 404 21.24 25.76 2.87
N THR A 405 22.15 26.20 2.01
CA THR A 405 21.86 26.50 0.59
C THR A 405 21.39 25.31 -0.26
N GLY A 406 21.63 24.07 0.20
CA GLY A 406 21.18 22.84 -0.45
C GLY A 406 19.74 22.43 -0.14
N LEU A 407 19.09 23.10 0.81
CA LEU A 407 17.79 22.71 1.34
C LEU A 407 16.66 22.90 0.31
N ARG A 408 15.87 21.84 0.11
CA ARG A 408 14.69 21.81 -0.76
C ARG A 408 13.39 21.76 0.02
N LYS A 409 13.39 21.15 1.21
CA LYS A 409 12.22 21.03 2.07
C LYS A 409 12.54 21.47 3.49
N LEU A 410 11.71 22.35 4.05
CA LEU A 410 11.82 22.82 5.43
C LEU A 410 10.45 22.77 6.09
N THR A 411 10.32 22.07 7.22
CA THR A 411 9.12 22.12 8.07
C THR A 411 9.49 22.62 9.44
N LEU A 412 8.79 23.66 9.90
CA LEU A 412 9.02 24.32 11.18
C LEU A 412 8.02 23.82 12.25
N PRO A 413 8.40 23.81 13.53
CA PRO A 413 7.53 23.36 14.61
C PRO A 413 6.49 24.42 15.00
N GLU A 414 5.35 24.00 15.54
CA GLU A 414 4.28 24.88 16.05
C GLU A 414 4.73 25.84 17.15
N SER A 415 5.76 25.47 17.92
CA SER A 415 6.25 26.26 19.05
C SER A 415 7.08 27.49 18.66
N VAL A 416 7.57 27.57 17.42
CA VAL A 416 8.46 28.65 16.95
C VAL A 416 7.66 29.92 16.62
N SER A 417 8.16 31.05 17.09
CA SER A 417 7.62 32.39 16.82
C SER A 417 8.73 33.34 16.33
N GLY A 418 8.37 34.37 15.55
CA GLY A 418 9.34 35.37 15.07
C GLY A 418 10.37 34.82 14.07
N VAL A 419 9.92 34.04 13.08
CA VAL A 419 10.76 33.47 12.03
C VAL A 419 11.34 34.58 11.14
N ASP A 420 12.65 34.53 10.82
CA ASP A 420 13.26 35.44 9.86
C ASP A 420 12.98 34.96 8.42
N PHE A 421 11.86 35.41 7.88
CA PHE A 421 11.48 35.10 6.51
C PHE A 421 12.38 35.76 5.45
N ALA A 422 13.10 36.85 5.79
CA ALA A 422 14.08 37.44 4.88
C ALA A 422 15.28 36.51 4.69
N GLY A 423 15.72 35.85 5.77
CA GLY A 423 16.71 34.78 5.74
C GLY A 423 16.25 33.56 4.94
N ILE A 424 15.02 33.07 5.17
CA ILE A 424 14.42 31.95 4.39
C ILE A 424 14.37 32.30 2.90
N ALA A 425 14.03 33.54 2.57
CA ALA A 425 13.89 34.00 1.20
C ALA A 425 15.19 33.90 0.38
N GLN A 426 16.35 33.83 1.04
CA GLN A 426 17.66 33.67 0.38
C GLN A 426 18.04 32.21 0.08
N LEU A 427 17.23 31.21 0.48
CA LEU A 427 17.50 29.81 0.20
C LEU A 427 17.21 29.46 -1.27
N PRO A 428 18.24 29.16 -2.10
CA PRO A 428 18.10 29.17 -3.56
C PRO A 428 17.38 27.94 -4.14
N ARG A 429 17.22 26.88 -3.35
CA ARG A 429 16.65 25.59 -3.79
C ARG A 429 15.38 25.20 -3.04
N LEU A 430 14.85 26.08 -2.19
CA LEU A 430 13.70 25.77 -1.35
C LEU A 430 12.45 25.60 -2.23
N GLU A 431 11.86 24.42 -2.20
CA GLU A 431 10.69 24.02 -2.97
C GLU A 431 9.43 23.89 -2.09
N GLU A 432 9.60 23.41 -0.86
CA GLU A 432 8.51 23.19 0.08
C GLU A 432 8.85 23.81 1.44
N LEU A 433 7.94 24.64 1.95
CA LEU A 433 8.08 25.29 3.25
C LEU A 433 6.82 25.08 4.08
N GLY A 434 6.92 24.41 5.22
CA GLY A 434 5.85 24.29 6.22
C GLY A 434 6.10 25.25 7.39
N VAL A 435 5.17 26.14 7.68
CA VAL A 435 5.28 27.13 8.76
C VAL A 435 4.12 27.08 9.74
N PRO A 436 4.36 27.38 11.03
CA PRO A 436 3.30 27.37 12.05
C PRO A 436 2.45 28.64 12.03
N HIS A 437 3.02 29.77 11.61
CA HIS A 437 2.32 31.04 11.48
C HIS A 437 2.99 31.84 10.38
N ILE A 438 2.22 32.63 9.63
CA ILE A 438 2.76 33.52 8.59
C ILE A 438 1.90 34.79 8.51
N THR A 439 2.55 35.95 8.42
CA THR A 439 1.87 37.23 8.21
C THR A 439 1.89 37.65 6.73
N GLU A 440 1.15 38.70 6.42
CA GLU A 440 1.13 39.32 5.09
C GLU A 440 2.52 39.86 4.68
N GLU A 441 3.26 40.45 5.61
CA GLU A 441 4.61 40.98 5.35
C GLU A 441 5.61 39.84 5.09
N ASP A 442 5.56 38.80 5.92
CA ASP A 442 6.38 37.58 5.77
C ASP A 442 6.17 36.94 4.40
N THR A 443 4.92 36.84 3.97
CA THR A 443 4.57 36.25 2.68
C THR A 443 5.11 37.07 1.51
N ARG A 444 5.21 38.41 1.63
CA ARG A 444 5.82 39.24 0.58
C ARG A 444 7.33 38.98 0.43
N LEU A 445 8.02 38.67 1.52
CA LEU A 445 9.44 38.33 1.48
C LEU A 445 9.68 37.03 0.69
N LEU A 446 8.79 36.04 0.84
CA LEU A 446 8.88 34.75 0.15
C LEU A 446 8.75 34.83 -1.38
N LYS A 447 8.33 35.97 -1.95
CA LYS A 447 8.37 36.20 -3.40
C LYS A 447 9.77 36.09 -4.01
N GLN A 448 10.80 36.29 -3.19
CA GLN A 448 12.19 36.18 -3.62
C GLN A 448 12.65 34.71 -3.74
N CYS A 449 11.87 33.73 -3.23
CA CYS A 449 12.17 32.30 -3.40
C CYS A 449 11.83 31.84 -4.82
N PRO A 450 12.82 31.52 -5.68
CA PRO A 450 12.57 31.22 -7.09
C PRO A 450 11.97 29.82 -7.32
N CYS A 451 12.07 28.93 -6.33
CA CYS A 451 11.69 27.52 -6.46
C CYS A 451 10.51 27.11 -5.59
N LEU A 452 9.94 28.03 -4.78
CA LEU A 452 8.91 27.69 -3.79
C LEU A 452 7.59 27.29 -4.49
N ARG A 453 7.29 25.99 -4.44
CA ARG A 453 6.14 25.36 -5.09
C ARG A 453 5.01 25.01 -4.12
N LEU A 454 5.33 24.85 -2.84
CA LEU A 454 4.36 24.53 -1.79
C LEU A 454 4.67 25.30 -0.51
N LEU A 455 3.66 26.00 0.00
CA LEU A 455 3.70 26.65 1.31
C LEU A 455 2.67 25.98 2.22
N GLY A 456 3.12 25.06 3.07
CA GLY A 456 2.30 24.38 4.06
C GLY A 456 1.99 25.30 5.25
N LEU A 457 0.74 25.29 5.69
CA LEU A 457 0.21 26.08 6.80
C LEU A 457 -0.41 25.13 7.85
N PRO A 458 -0.64 25.59 9.10
CA PRO A 458 -1.19 24.75 10.15
C PRO A 458 -2.54 24.14 9.81
N HIS A 459 -2.80 22.98 10.40
CA HIS A 459 -4.15 22.41 10.44
C HIS A 459 -5.08 23.38 11.19
N GLY A 460 -6.06 23.96 10.49
CA GLY A 460 -6.95 24.99 11.05
C GLY A 460 -6.91 26.34 10.36
N THR A 461 -5.96 26.60 9.46
CA THR A 461 -5.94 27.88 8.70
C THR A 461 -7.22 28.06 7.89
N THR A 462 -7.94 29.15 8.11
CA THR A 462 -9.20 29.46 7.42
C THR A 462 -9.05 30.47 6.28
N GLN A 463 -7.96 31.25 6.27
CA GLN A 463 -7.68 32.27 5.26
C GLN A 463 -6.20 32.28 4.86
N LEU A 464 -5.90 32.67 3.62
CA LEU A 464 -4.54 32.89 3.13
C LEU A 464 -4.20 34.39 3.14
N PRO A 465 -2.94 34.77 3.43
CA PRO A 465 -2.49 36.15 3.23
C PRO A 465 -2.64 36.59 1.77
N ASP A 466 -2.93 37.88 1.54
CA ASP A 466 -3.08 38.45 0.20
C ASP A 466 -1.82 38.27 -0.66
N ALA A 467 -0.64 38.43 -0.05
CA ALA A 467 0.64 38.28 -0.71
C ALA A 467 0.93 36.84 -1.17
N PHE A 468 0.22 35.83 -0.64
CA PHE A 468 0.34 34.45 -1.09
C PHE A 468 0.06 34.33 -2.59
N PHE A 469 -0.97 35.05 -3.05
CA PHE A 469 -1.42 35.00 -4.43
C PHE A 469 -0.48 35.73 -5.40
N GLU A 470 0.65 36.23 -4.92
CA GLU A 470 1.65 36.93 -5.72
C GLU A 470 2.97 36.13 -5.78
N LEU A 471 3.00 34.90 -5.26
CA LEU A 471 4.15 34.01 -5.30
C LEU A 471 4.36 33.43 -6.71
N PRO A 472 5.55 33.61 -7.33
CA PRO A 472 5.73 33.36 -8.75
C PRO A 472 5.88 31.88 -9.13
N ALA A 473 6.35 31.03 -8.21
CA ALA A 473 6.70 29.64 -8.47
C ALA A 473 5.61 28.62 -8.09
N ILE A 474 4.45 29.08 -7.60
CA ILE A 474 3.30 28.23 -7.29
C ILE A 474 2.56 27.87 -8.59
N GLU A 475 2.83 26.67 -9.11
CA GLU A 475 2.22 26.15 -10.33
C GLU A 475 0.96 25.30 -10.06
N THR A 476 0.83 24.77 -8.85
CA THR A 476 -0.25 23.87 -8.45
C THR A 476 -0.86 24.30 -7.12
N PHE A 477 -2.18 24.37 -7.06
CA PHE A 477 -2.93 24.61 -5.81
C PHE A 477 -3.80 23.39 -5.50
N ASN A 478 -3.50 22.67 -4.41
CA ASN A 478 -4.26 21.49 -3.99
C ASN A 478 -4.98 21.77 -2.65
N PHE A 479 -6.32 21.71 -2.67
CA PHE A 479 -7.18 21.97 -1.52
C PHE A 479 -7.06 20.92 -0.40
N ASP A 480 -6.55 19.71 -0.65
CA ASP A 480 -6.29 18.72 0.40
C ASP A 480 -5.13 19.13 1.32
N HIS A 481 -4.23 20.02 0.87
CA HIS A 481 -3.21 20.63 1.74
C HIS A 481 -3.76 21.77 2.61
N TYR A 482 -4.97 22.28 2.32
CA TYR A 482 -5.58 23.44 2.97
C TYR A 482 -7.02 23.14 3.42
N GLN A 483 -7.23 21.98 4.05
CA GLN A 483 -8.54 21.36 4.31
C GLN A 483 -9.61 22.28 4.94
N THR A 484 -9.19 23.25 5.73
CA THR A 484 -10.06 24.16 6.49
C THR A 484 -10.45 25.46 5.76
N ILE A 485 -9.87 25.73 4.59
CA ILE A 485 -10.10 26.95 3.81
C ILE A 485 -11.28 26.77 2.85
N ASP A 486 -12.29 27.65 2.86
CA ASP A 486 -13.42 27.57 1.94
C ASP A 486 -12.98 27.91 0.50
N PRO A 487 -13.22 27.02 -0.49
CA PRO A 487 -12.93 27.31 -1.89
C PRO A 487 -13.61 28.58 -2.43
N ASN A 488 -14.80 28.94 -1.93
CA ASN A 488 -15.52 30.15 -2.35
C ASN A 488 -14.72 31.44 -2.13
N ASP A 489 -13.97 31.50 -1.02
CA ASP A 489 -13.25 32.69 -0.60
C ASP A 489 -11.93 32.87 -1.36
N ILE A 490 -11.34 31.75 -1.81
CA ILE A 490 -9.97 31.72 -2.35
C ILE A 490 -9.93 31.65 -3.86
N VAL A 491 -10.85 30.91 -4.50
CA VAL A 491 -10.82 30.76 -5.97
C VAL A 491 -10.79 32.10 -6.71
N PRO A 492 -11.56 33.14 -6.32
CA PRO A 492 -11.47 34.45 -6.97
C PRO A 492 -10.10 35.12 -6.86
N GLN A 493 -9.30 34.74 -5.86
CA GLN A 493 -7.97 35.27 -5.58
C GLN A 493 -6.87 34.52 -6.34
N LEU A 494 -7.09 33.23 -6.66
CA LEU A 494 -6.14 32.38 -7.42
C LEU A 494 -5.74 32.99 -8.77
N LYS A 495 -6.59 33.83 -9.37
CA LYS A 495 -6.27 34.55 -10.63
C LYS A 495 -5.04 35.45 -10.53
N ARG A 496 -4.66 35.86 -9.31
CA ARG A 496 -3.48 36.71 -9.06
C ARG A 496 -2.18 35.91 -9.12
N LEU A 497 -2.24 34.57 -8.99
CA LEU A 497 -1.07 33.70 -9.06
C LEU A 497 -0.56 33.61 -10.51
N PRO A 498 0.63 34.14 -10.81
CA PRO A 498 1.10 34.27 -12.19
C PRO A 498 1.54 32.94 -12.80
N GLY A 499 1.93 31.96 -11.98
CA GLY A 499 2.43 30.65 -12.40
C GLY A 499 1.38 29.54 -12.39
N LEU A 500 0.15 29.80 -11.93
CA LEU A 500 -0.84 28.76 -11.68
C LEU A 500 -1.25 28.06 -12.98
N ARG A 501 -1.03 26.75 -13.03
CA ARG A 501 -1.37 25.88 -14.17
C ARG A 501 -2.36 24.78 -13.81
N LEU A 502 -2.35 24.33 -12.55
CA LEU A 502 -3.21 23.25 -12.06
C LEU A 502 -3.91 23.64 -10.76
N VAL A 503 -5.22 23.40 -10.68
CA VAL A 503 -5.99 23.44 -9.43
C VAL A 503 -6.59 22.07 -9.16
N ASP A 504 -6.28 21.49 -8.01
CA ASP A 504 -6.89 20.26 -7.51
C ASP A 504 -7.80 20.60 -6.34
N PHE A 505 -9.11 20.40 -6.52
CA PHE A 505 -10.11 20.67 -5.49
C PHE A 505 -10.14 19.62 -4.38
N GLY A 506 -9.28 18.60 -4.46
CA GLY A 506 -9.19 17.56 -3.46
C GLY A 506 -10.51 16.83 -3.29
N THR A 507 -10.73 16.18 -2.16
CA THR A 507 -11.95 15.35 -1.94
C THR A 507 -13.27 16.13 -1.75
N ARG A 508 -13.29 17.43 -2.05
CA ARG A 508 -14.42 18.32 -1.78
C ARG A 508 -15.35 18.43 -2.97
N ALA A 509 -16.50 17.78 -2.86
CA ALA A 509 -17.49 17.77 -3.93
C ALA A 509 -18.27 19.08 -4.01
N GLN A 510 -18.45 19.61 -5.22
CA GLN A 510 -19.28 20.78 -5.50
C GLN A 510 -20.11 20.58 -6.78
N SER A 511 -21.13 21.43 -6.94
CA SER A 511 -21.96 21.42 -8.16
C SER A 511 -21.19 21.90 -9.40
N PHE A 512 -21.64 21.48 -10.58
CA PHE A 512 -21.05 21.95 -11.84
C PHE A 512 -21.12 23.46 -12.02
N ASP A 513 -22.26 24.08 -11.71
CA ASP A 513 -22.43 25.54 -11.84
C ASP A 513 -21.43 26.29 -10.98
N TRP A 514 -21.14 25.75 -9.80
CA TRP A 514 -20.11 26.29 -8.92
C TRP A 514 -18.72 26.22 -9.57
N TYR A 515 -18.30 25.04 -10.05
CA TYR A 515 -17.00 24.89 -10.72
C TYR A 515 -16.87 25.78 -11.96
N ILE A 516 -17.94 25.90 -12.75
CA ILE A 516 -17.95 26.74 -13.95
C ILE A 516 -17.78 28.20 -13.58
N ALA A 517 -18.55 28.69 -12.61
CA ALA A 517 -18.45 30.07 -12.12
C ALA A 517 -17.04 30.38 -11.60
N CYS A 518 -16.44 29.42 -10.88
CA CYS A 518 -15.10 29.49 -10.33
C CYS A 518 -13.99 29.49 -11.39
N LEU A 519 -13.99 28.50 -12.28
CA LEU A 519 -12.90 28.24 -13.22
C LEU A 519 -12.92 29.19 -14.43
N LYS A 520 -14.09 29.67 -14.86
CA LYS A 520 -14.20 30.65 -15.95
C LYS A 520 -13.44 31.95 -15.65
N GLY A 521 -13.27 32.28 -14.37
CA GLY A 521 -12.51 33.44 -13.91
C GLY A 521 -10.99 33.29 -13.95
N LEU A 522 -10.44 32.13 -14.35
CA LEU A 522 -9.01 31.78 -14.28
C LEU A 522 -8.40 31.52 -15.68
N PRO A 523 -8.22 32.56 -16.51
CA PRO A 523 -7.87 32.38 -17.94
C PRO A 523 -6.47 31.78 -18.20
N ALA A 524 -5.56 31.81 -17.21
CA ALA A 524 -4.22 31.24 -17.32
C ALA A 524 -4.16 29.75 -16.94
N LEU A 525 -5.23 29.23 -16.32
CA LEU A 525 -5.29 27.85 -15.85
C LEU A 525 -5.31 26.89 -17.04
N LYS A 526 -4.56 25.78 -16.94
CA LYS A 526 -4.49 24.76 -17.98
C LYS A 526 -5.14 23.46 -17.59
N GLU A 527 -5.14 23.15 -16.30
CA GLU A 527 -5.66 21.89 -15.78
C GLU A 527 -6.48 22.11 -14.51
N ALA A 528 -7.58 21.38 -14.37
CA ALA A 528 -8.38 21.35 -13.15
C ALA A 528 -8.80 19.91 -12.81
N ILE A 529 -8.72 19.56 -11.53
CA ILE A 529 -9.22 18.30 -10.98
C ILE A 529 -10.37 18.62 -10.03
N CYS A 530 -11.59 18.27 -10.42
CA CYS A 530 -12.83 18.60 -9.72
C CYS A 530 -13.49 17.32 -9.21
N TYR A 531 -14.09 17.38 -8.01
CA TYR A 531 -14.92 16.30 -7.49
C TYR A 531 -16.38 16.73 -7.54
N VAL A 532 -17.25 15.93 -8.17
CA VAL A 532 -18.63 16.34 -8.48
C VAL A 532 -19.63 15.36 -7.87
N ASP A 533 -20.75 15.90 -7.42
CA ASP A 533 -21.84 15.19 -6.74
C ASP A 533 -23.04 14.89 -7.67
N SER A 534 -22.99 15.34 -8.93
CA SER A 534 -24.01 15.14 -9.95
C SER A 534 -23.43 14.45 -11.18
N MET A 535 -24.20 13.55 -11.79
CA MET A 535 -23.88 12.94 -13.09
C MET A 535 -24.46 13.69 -14.29
N GLU A 536 -25.29 14.71 -14.07
CA GLU A 536 -25.84 15.55 -15.15
C GLU A 536 -24.83 16.65 -15.50
N LEU A 537 -24.08 16.44 -16.59
CA LEU A 537 -23.14 17.43 -17.12
C LEU A 537 -23.92 18.61 -17.73
N PRO A 538 -23.79 19.86 -17.28
CA PRO A 538 -24.55 20.95 -17.90
C PRO A 538 -23.87 21.50 -19.17
N GLU A 539 -24.63 22.10 -20.09
CA GLU A 539 -24.08 22.76 -21.30
C GLU A 539 -23.09 23.89 -20.96
N SER A 540 -23.26 24.52 -19.80
CA SER A 540 -22.42 25.60 -19.30
C SER A 540 -20.96 25.18 -19.08
N LEU A 541 -20.63 23.87 -19.03
CA LEU A 541 -19.23 23.39 -19.01
C LEU A 541 -18.41 23.85 -20.22
N LEU A 542 -19.06 24.14 -21.35
CA LEU A 542 -18.43 24.72 -22.54
C LEU A 542 -17.74 26.07 -22.28
N GLU A 543 -18.17 26.78 -21.24
CA GLU A 543 -17.59 28.07 -20.85
C GLU A 543 -16.15 27.92 -20.33
N LEU A 544 -15.71 26.68 -20.05
CA LEU A 544 -14.35 26.34 -19.62
C LEU A 544 -13.41 25.93 -20.76
N SER A 545 -13.71 26.31 -22.01
CA SER A 545 -12.93 25.95 -23.20
C SER A 545 -11.48 26.48 -23.24
N HIS A 546 -11.05 27.22 -22.23
CA HIS A 546 -9.68 27.72 -22.10
C HIS A 546 -8.74 26.69 -21.41
N LEU A 547 -9.30 25.68 -20.73
CA LEU A 547 -8.54 24.59 -20.10
C LEU A 547 -8.05 23.60 -21.15
N ASP A 548 -6.80 23.16 -21.01
CA ASP A 548 -6.24 22.09 -21.84
C ASP A 548 -6.77 20.72 -21.36
N ARG A 549 -6.98 20.56 -20.03
CA ARG A 549 -7.49 19.34 -19.39
C ARG A 549 -8.46 19.64 -18.24
N LEU A 550 -9.62 18.97 -18.22
CA LEU A 550 -10.56 18.99 -17.10
C LEU A 550 -10.83 17.54 -16.63
N HIS A 551 -10.44 17.24 -15.40
CA HIS A 551 -10.67 15.94 -14.75
C HIS A 551 -11.88 16.05 -13.82
N LEU A 552 -12.93 15.28 -14.09
CA LEU A 552 -14.12 15.19 -13.25
C LEU A 552 -14.14 13.85 -12.51
N ARG A 553 -14.15 13.88 -11.18
CA ARG A 553 -14.22 12.71 -10.30
C ARG A 553 -15.54 12.67 -9.56
N PHE A 554 -16.33 11.61 -9.72
CA PHE A 554 -17.66 11.53 -9.11
C PHE A 554 -17.60 10.99 -7.68
N THR A 555 -18.41 11.54 -6.77
CA THR A 555 -18.53 11.01 -5.41
C THR A 555 -19.32 9.71 -5.35
N ARG A 556 -19.12 8.91 -4.30
CA ARG A 556 -19.89 7.68 -4.06
C ARG A 556 -21.40 7.95 -3.93
N ASP A 557 -21.82 9.06 -3.32
CA ASP A 557 -23.25 9.38 -3.19
C ASP A 557 -23.92 9.77 -4.52
N ALA A 558 -23.18 10.44 -5.42
CA ALA A 558 -23.62 10.70 -6.80
C ALA A 558 -23.87 9.39 -7.57
N LEU A 559 -23.03 8.37 -7.30
CA LEU A 559 -23.04 7.07 -7.95
C LEU A 559 -24.05 6.08 -7.36
N TYR A 560 -24.40 6.21 -6.07
CA TYR A 560 -25.19 5.19 -5.32
C TYR A 560 -26.39 5.73 -4.53
N GLY A 561 -26.82 6.98 -4.75
CA GLY A 561 -27.97 7.58 -4.06
C GLY A 561 -29.31 6.83 -4.25
N ARG A 562 -30.18 6.90 -3.23
CA ARG A 562 -31.44 6.13 -3.06
C ARG A 562 -32.49 6.21 -4.19
N ASN A 563 -32.31 7.06 -5.20
CA ASN A 563 -33.28 7.32 -6.29
C ASN A 563 -32.67 7.18 -7.70
N TRP A 564 -31.62 6.36 -7.88
CA TRP A 564 -30.91 6.25 -9.16
C TRP A 564 -31.74 5.66 -10.32
N GLU A 565 -32.77 4.85 -10.04
CA GLU A 565 -33.62 4.26 -11.09
C GLU A 565 -34.49 5.29 -11.84
N GLU A 566 -34.67 6.51 -11.30
CA GLU A 566 -35.52 7.55 -11.89
C GLU A 566 -34.76 8.69 -12.61
N LYS A 567 -33.46 8.88 -12.36
CA LYS A 567 -32.67 9.96 -12.98
C LYS A 567 -31.73 9.41 -14.05
N LYS A 568 -32.13 9.56 -15.31
CA LYS A 568 -31.29 9.24 -16.48
C LYS A 568 -30.18 10.30 -16.60
N PRO A 569 -28.89 9.94 -16.63
CA PRO A 569 -27.85 10.91 -16.96
C PRO A 569 -28.08 11.46 -18.37
N VAL A 570 -28.40 12.76 -18.45
CA VAL A 570 -28.54 13.48 -19.71
C VAL A 570 -27.21 14.20 -19.96
N VAL A 571 -26.50 13.82 -21.03
CA VAL A 571 -25.39 14.62 -21.56
C VAL A 571 -26.00 15.59 -22.56
N PRO A 572 -26.01 16.91 -22.30
CA PRO A 572 -26.61 17.89 -23.20
C PRO A 572 -25.86 18.01 -24.52
N LEU A 573 -26.62 18.19 -25.61
CA LEU A 573 -26.13 18.26 -26.99
C LEU A 573 -25.03 19.32 -27.21
N ALA A 574 -25.00 20.41 -26.44
CA ALA A 574 -24.05 21.50 -26.71
C ALA A 574 -22.61 21.23 -26.26
N LEU A 575 -22.35 20.30 -25.31
CA LEU A 575 -21.00 19.99 -24.79
C LEU A 575 -20.01 19.57 -25.89
N GLY A 576 -20.53 19.24 -27.07
CA GLY A 576 -19.78 19.00 -28.28
C GLY A 576 -19.25 20.20 -29.07
N ARG A 577 -19.34 21.42 -28.52
CA ARG A 577 -19.00 22.66 -29.24
C ARG A 577 -17.81 23.45 -28.65
N ALA A 578 -17.12 22.93 -27.63
CA ALA A 578 -15.96 23.60 -27.05
C ALA A 578 -14.75 23.49 -27.98
N LYS A 579 -14.09 24.61 -28.27
CA LYS A 579 -12.83 24.64 -29.03
C LYS A 579 -11.71 24.06 -28.16
N GLY A 580 -11.12 22.94 -28.56
CA GLY A 580 -9.81 22.47 -28.09
C GLY A 580 -9.68 21.84 -26.69
N GLY A 581 -10.75 21.68 -25.91
CA GLY A 581 -10.66 21.17 -24.53
C GLY A 581 -10.88 19.66 -24.41
N HIS A 582 -9.94 18.93 -23.81
CA HIS A 582 -10.11 17.52 -23.45
C HIS A 582 -10.91 17.40 -22.14
N ILE A 583 -12.08 16.76 -22.19
CA ILE A 583 -12.87 16.39 -21.00
C ILE A 583 -12.61 14.92 -20.69
N ALA A 584 -11.96 14.63 -19.55
CA ALA A 584 -11.69 13.28 -19.08
C ALA A 584 -12.65 12.93 -17.92
N LEU A 585 -13.41 11.84 -18.06
CA LEU A 585 -14.28 11.31 -17.02
C LEU A 585 -13.54 10.14 -16.34
N GLU A 586 -13.13 10.31 -15.08
CA GLU A 586 -12.44 9.28 -14.29
C GLU A 586 -13.45 8.63 -13.32
N ASP A 587 -13.66 7.31 -13.45
CA ASP A 587 -14.51 6.51 -12.57
C ASP A 587 -13.70 5.38 -11.92
N LYS A 588 -13.91 5.14 -10.63
CA LYS A 588 -13.30 4.04 -9.86
C LYS A 588 -14.34 3.00 -9.41
N GLY A 589 -15.52 2.95 -10.03
CA GLY A 589 -16.62 2.02 -9.73
C GLY A 589 -17.23 1.30 -10.95
N PRO A 590 -18.13 0.33 -10.73
CA PRO A 590 -18.78 -0.46 -11.79
C PRO A 590 -19.70 0.37 -12.72
N LEU A 591 -19.46 0.26 -14.03
CA LEU A 591 -20.10 1.03 -15.13
C LEU A 591 -21.60 0.81 -15.42
N LYS A 592 -22.35 0.13 -14.53
CA LYS A 592 -23.81 -0.04 -14.67
C LYS A 592 -24.64 1.26 -14.80
N PRO A 593 -24.27 2.43 -14.23
CA PRO A 593 -25.11 3.64 -14.26
C PRO A 593 -25.27 4.31 -15.63
N TYR A 594 -24.40 4.04 -16.61
CA TYR A 594 -24.29 4.87 -17.82
C TYR A 594 -25.14 4.41 -19.02
N ARG A 595 -25.88 3.29 -18.91
CA ARG A 595 -26.71 2.73 -20.01
C ARG A 595 -27.66 3.74 -20.67
N ALA A 596 -28.30 4.61 -19.88
CA ALA A 596 -29.23 5.61 -20.40
C ALA A 596 -28.51 6.78 -21.09
N ALA A 597 -27.37 7.23 -20.57
CA ALA A 597 -26.52 8.23 -21.22
C ALA A 597 -26.02 7.72 -22.58
N PHE A 598 -25.59 6.46 -22.67
CA PHE A 598 -25.14 5.85 -23.92
C PHE A 598 -26.24 5.77 -24.99
N ALA A 599 -27.48 5.44 -24.60
CA ALA A 599 -28.62 5.39 -25.52
C ALA A 599 -28.99 6.80 -26.04
N GLN A 600 -28.85 7.83 -25.21
CA GLN A 600 -29.12 9.21 -25.59
C GLN A 600 -28.01 9.78 -26.49
N MET A 601 -26.74 9.46 -26.19
CA MET A 601 -25.57 9.81 -27.03
C MET A 601 -25.65 9.16 -28.42
N ALA A 602 -26.13 7.91 -28.52
CA ALA A 602 -26.33 7.21 -29.79
C ALA A 602 -27.44 7.81 -30.68
N SER A 603 -28.34 8.60 -30.10
CA SER A 603 -29.47 9.25 -30.78
C SER A 603 -29.18 10.67 -31.31
N MET A 604 -27.97 11.19 -31.08
CA MET A 604 -27.60 12.54 -31.48
C MET A 604 -27.26 12.61 -32.98
N GLU A 605 -28.08 13.29 -33.79
CA GLU A 605 -27.74 13.64 -35.17
C GLU A 605 -26.79 14.85 -35.20
N ILE A 606 -25.51 14.62 -35.52
CA ILE A 606 -24.53 15.69 -35.76
C ILE A 606 -24.75 16.22 -37.19
N THR A 607 -25.75 17.09 -37.39
CA THR A 607 -25.96 17.73 -38.69
C THR A 607 -25.23 19.07 -38.82
N ASN A 608 -24.45 19.15 -39.90
CA ASN A 608 -24.00 20.32 -40.66
C ASN A 608 -22.91 21.25 -40.10
N GLY A 609 -21.76 21.18 -40.78
CA GLY A 609 -21.26 22.36 -41.52
C GLY A 609 -19.91 22.93 -41.09
N HIS A 610 -19.53 22.82 -39.82
CA HIS A 610 -18.21 23.25 -39.35
C HIS A 610 -17.67 22.24 -38.34
N GLN A 611 -16.59 21.55 -38.73
CA GLN A 611 -15.87 20.58 -37.90
C GLN A 611 -15.62 21.15 -36.49
N ARG A 612 -16.16 20.50 -35.46
CA ARG A 612 -15.92 20.81 -34.05
C ARG A 612 -15.76 19.53 -33.24
N GLU A 613 -14.91 19.64 -32.23
CA GLU A 613 -14.08 18.60 -31.63
C GLU A 613 -14.66 18.17 -30.27
N ILE A 614 -14.74 16.86 -30.00
CA ILE A 614 -15.15 16.30 -28.70
C ILE A 614 -14.39 15.00 -28.47
N ALA A 615 -13.78 14.83 -27.30
CA ALA A 615 -13.16 13.58 -26.86
C ALA A 615 -13.78 13.18 -25.51
N PHE A 616 -14.18 11.91 -25.36
CA PHE A 616 -14.73 11.35 -24.12
C PHE A 616 -13.85 10.19 -23.64
N GLY A 617 -13.09 10.36 -22.57
CA GLY A 617 -12.33 9.27 -21.94
C GLY A 617 -13.06 8.71 -20.72
N LEU A 618 -13.20 7.38 -20.63
CA LEU A 618 -13.61 6.66 -19.43
C LEU A 618 -12.38 5.89 -18.92
N LEU A 619 -11.85 6.32 -17.77
CA LEU A 619 -10.69 5.70 -17.11
C LEU A 619 -11.19 4.87 -15.92
N SER A 620 -11.13 3.54 -16.03
CA SER A 620 -11.26 2.60 -14.90
C SER A 620 -10.18 1.53 -15.00
N HIS A 621 -9.57 1.12 -13.89
CA HIS A 621 -8.38 0.26 -13.84
C HIS A 621 -8.65 -1.26 -13.85
N GLN A 622 -9.67 -1.71 -14.59
CA GLN A 622 -10.08 -3.12 -14.61
C GLN A 622 -10.08 -3.74 -16.02
N TYR A 623 -9.04 -4.54 -16.29
CA TYR A 623 -8.69 -5.02 -17.62
C TYR A 623 -9.19 -6.44 -17.98
N ASP A 624 -10.30 -6.91 -17.41
CA ASP A 624 -10.80 -8.29 -17.67
C ASP A 624 -11.82 -8.39 -18.83
N ALA A 625 -12.33 -7.26 -19.37
CA ALA A 625 -13.45 -7.26 -20.31
C ALA A 625 -13.08 -7.29 -21.81
N LEU A 626 -11.79 -7.19 -22.18
CA LEU A 626 -11.39 -7.19 -23.61
C LEU A 626 -11.63 -8.56 -24.29
N HIS A 627 -11.76 -9.63 -23.53
CA HIS A 627 -12.09 -10.97 -24.04
C HIS A 627 -13.59 -11.14 -24.38
N VAL A 628 -14.45 -10.29 -23.82
CA VAL A 628 -15.92 -10.37 -23.98
C VAL A 628 -16.40 -9.64 -25.24
N LEU A 629 -15.53 -8.90 -25.94
CA LEU A 629 -15.77 -8.32 -27.28
C LEU A 629 -15.89 -9.38 -28.41
N LEU A 630 -16.29 -10.61 -28.08
CA LEU A 630 -16.31 -11.76 -28.99
C LEU A 630 -17.66 -12.12 -29.64
N PRO A 631 -18.81 -11.46 -29.40
CA PRO A 631 -19.98 -11.68 -30.26
C PRO A 631 -20.30 -10.53 -31.24
N TYR A 632 -20.08 -9.25 -30.92
CA TYR A 632 -20.45 -8.10 -31.78
C TYR A 632 -19.42 -6.95 -31.59
N PRO A 633 -18.92 -6.27 -32.65
CA PRO A 633 -19.62 -5.71 -33.81
C PRO A 633 -19.41 -6.52 -35.10
N PHE A 634 -19.16 -7.81 -34.94
CA PHE A 634 -18.94 -8.71 -36.04
C PHE A 634 -20.27 -9.19 -36.65
N ASP A 635 -20.36 -9.26 -37.98
CA ASP A 635 -21.47 -9.99 -38.63
C ASP A 635 -21.50 -11.47 -38.17
N ALA A 636 -22.54 -12.22 -38.54
CA ALA A 636 -22.68 -13.64 -38.15
C ALA A 636 -21.48 -14.54 -38.56
N ALA A 637 -20.55 -14.04 -39.39
CA ALA A 637 -19.33 -14.70 -39.81
C ALA A 637 -18.04 -14.12 -39.19
N GLY A 638 -18.12 -13.03 -38.42
CA GLY A 638 -16.97 -12.42 -37.76
C GLY A 638 -16.48 -11.07 -38.32
N ASN A 639 -17.13 -10.42 -39.29
CA ASN A 639 -16.54 -9.27 -40.02
C ASN A 639 -17.07 -7.88 -39.58
N ILE A 640 -16.24 -6.84 -39.72
CA ILE A 640 -16.42 -5.39 -39.51
C ILE A 640 -15.96 -4.59 -40.75
N PRO A 641 -16.66 -4.68 -41.89
CA PRO A 641 -16.22 -4.08 -43.15
C PRO A 641 -16.19 -2.54 -43.09
N ASP A 642 -15.14 -1.95 -43.66
CA ASP A 642 -14.95 -0.50 -43.92
C ASP A 642 -14.76 0.44 -42.70
N ALA A 643 -14.77 -0.09 -41.46
CA ALA A 643 -14.55 0.71 -40.25
C ALA A 643 -13.11 1.27 -40.16
N LYS A 644 -12.94 2.59 -40.03
CA LYS A 644 -11.61 3.23 -39.90
C LYS A 644 -11.13 3.26 -38.44
N VAL A 645 -10.06 2.52 -38.13
CA VAL A 645 -9.61 2.31 -36.73
C VAL A 645 -8.16 2.77 -36.53
N TYR A 646 -7.94 3.65 -35.54
CA TYR A 646 -6.60 4.04 -35.07
C TYR A 646 -6.28 3.33 -33.75
N VAL A 647 -5.27 2.46 -33.77
CA VAL A 647 -4.86 1.69 -32.58
C VAL A 647 -3.73 2.45 -31.88
N THR A 648 -3.85 2.81 -30.60
CA THR A 648 -2.79 3.43 -29.79
C THR A 648 -2.62 2.70 -28.44
N GLY A 649 -1.62 3.07 -27.64
CA GLY A 649 -1.28 2.37 -26.39
C GLY A 649 -0.59 1.00 -26.55
N THR A 650 -0.36 0.32 -25.43
CA THR A 650 0.15 -1.05 -25.35
C THR A 650 -0.99 -1.99 -24.93
N PRO A 651 -1.72 -2.58 -25.90
CA PRO A 651 -2.91 -3.37 -25.59
C PRO A 651 -2.57 -4.56 -24.71
N THR A 652 -3.48 -4.88 -23.80
CA THR A 652 -3.38 -5.93 -22.79
C THR A 652 -3.34 -7.35 -23.39
N LEU A 653 -3.93 -7.53 -24.57
CA LEU A 653 -3.89 -8.77 -25.36
C LEU A 653 -3.02 -8.58 -26.59
N GLY A 654 -1.79 -9.07 -26.53
CA GLY A 654 -0.88 -9.05 -27.67
C GLY A 654 -0.27 -7.67 -27.93
N ASP A 655 0.14 -7.42 -29.16
CA ASP A 655 0.78 -6.15 -29.54
C ASP A 655 -0.12 -5.36 -30.51
N LYS A 656 0.10 -4.04 -30.59
CA LYS A 656 -0.62 -3.10 -31.47
C LYS A 656 -0.72 -3.57 -32.94
N LYS A 657 0.28 -4.33 -33.42
CA LYS A 657 0.34 -4.86 -34.80
C LYS A 657 -0.56 -6.09 -34.96
N SER A 658 -0.61 -6.94 -33.94
CA SER A 658 -1.46 -8.13 -33.87
C SER A 658 -2.95 -7.75 -33.78
N LEU A 659 -3.28 -6.77 -32.94
CA LEU A 659 -4.65 -6.22 -32.86
C LEU A 659 -5.06 -5.52 -34.17
N ALA A 660 -4.19 -4.68 -34.74
CA ALA A 660 -4.44 -4.06 -36.05
C ALA A 660 -4.67 -5.09 -37.16
N LYS A 661 -3.90 -6.19 -37.17
CA LYS A 661 -4.04 -7.27 -38.15
C LYS A 661 -5.30 -8.11 -37.95
N LEU A 662 -5.71 -8.35 -36.70
CA LEU A 662 -6.96 -9.01 -36.36
C LEU A 662 -8.15 -8.20 -36.90
N LEU A 663 -8.16 -6.89 -36.67
CA LEU A 663 -9.20 -5.96 -37.15
C LEU A 663 -9.21 -5.88 -38.68
N GLN A 664 -8.04 -5.84 -39.33
CA GLN A 664 -7.90 -5.90 -40.80
C GLN A 664 -8.45 -7.19 -41.40
N ASN A 665 -8.15 -8.34 -40.80
CA ASN A 665 -8.62 -9.65 -41.24
C ASN A 665 -10.14 -9.80 -41.09
N ARG A 666 -10.77 -8.95 -40.27
CA ARG A 666 -12.21 -8.86 -40.13
C ARG A 666 -12.81 -7.73 -41.00
N GLY A 667 -12.05 -6.96 -41.79
CA GLY A 667 -12.60 -5.98 -42.74
C GLY A 667 -12.41 -4.50 -42.37
N ALA A 668 -11.78 -4.18 -41.24
CA ALA A 668 -11.52 -2.79 -40.84
C ALA A 668 -10.34 -2.14 -41.59
N VAL A 669 -10.42 -0.83 -41.82
CA VAL A 669 -9.40 0.02 -42.44
C VAL A 669 -8.53 0.66 -41.35
N ILE A 670 -7.33 0.11 -41.11
CA ILE A 670 -6.40 0.68 -40.12
C ILE A 670 -5.77 1.97 -40.66
N VAL A 671 -5.99 3.09 -39.94
CA VAL A 671 -5.38 4.38 -40.27
C VAL A 671 -4.06 4.58 -39.52
N LYS A 672 -3.06 5.20 -40.18
CA LYS A 672 -1.69 5.32 -39.67
C LYS A 672 -1.41 6.63 -38.92
N GLU A 673 -2.18 7.67 -39.23
CA GLU A 673 -2.06 9.00 -38.68
C GLU A 673 -3.47 9.53 -38.42
N ILE A 674 -3.64 10.28 -37.33
CA ILE A 674 -4.89 10.98 -37.02
C ILE A 674 -4.90 12.23 -37.88
N THR A 675 -5.64 12.24 -38.98
CA THR A 675 -5.58 13.34 -39.97
C THR A 675 -6.70 14.37 -39.87
N ALA A 676 -7.78 14.11 -39.12
CA ALA A 676 -8.77 15.11 -38.68
C ALA A 676 -9.77 14.46 -37.68
N ALA A 677 -10.26 15.26 -36.73
CA ALA A 677 -10.99 14.82 -35.53
C ALA A 677 -12.45 14.42 -35.77
N THR A 678 -12.78 13.13 -35.53
CA THR A 678 -14.13 12.57 -35.25
C THR A 678 -14.00 11.18 -34.59
N HIS A 679 -13.21 11.06 -33.52
CA HIS A 679 -12.92 9.74 -32.92
C HIS A 679 -13.58 9.55 -31.54
N LEU A 680 -14.40 8.51 -31.41
CA LEU A 680 -14.97 8.06 -30.13
C LEU A 680 -13.93 7.21 -29.37
N PHE A 681 -13.70 7.52 -28.09
CA PHE A 681 -12.80 6.78 -27.20
C PHE A 681 -13.61 5.78 -26.38
N LEU A 682 -13.35 4.49 -26.57
CA LEU A 682 -14.04 3.41 -25.86
C LEU A 682 -13.13 2.86 -24.77
N GLY A 683 -13.41 3.25 -23.52
CA GLY A 683 -12.81 2.66 -22.32
C GLY A 683 -13.44 1.30 -21.99
N GLN A 684 -12.84 0.59 -21.03
CA GLN A 684 -13.30 -0.73 -20.62
C GLN A 684 -14.63 -0.62 -19.87
N ASN A 685 -15.65 -1.37 -20.32
CA ASN A 685 -17.02 -1.51 -19.77
C ASN A 685 -18.13 -0.60 -20.35
N VAL A 686 -18.08 -0.25 -21.64
CA VAL A 686 -19.29 0.19 -22.35
C VAL A 686 -20.23 -1.02 -22.56
N PRO A 687 -21.52 -0.96 -22.18
CA PRO A 687 -22.47 -2.07 -22.33
C PRO A 687 -22.61 -2.55 -23.78
N GLU A 688 -22.70 -3.88 -24.00
CA GLU A 688 -22.76 -4.50 -25.34
C GLU A 688 -23.82 -3.86 -26.26
N ASP A 689 -25.01 -3.56 -25.73
CA ASP A 689 -26.12 -2.93 -26.46
C ASP A 689 -25.81 -1.49 -26.92
N ALA A 690 -25.04 -0.74 -26.13
CA ALA A 690 -24.61 0.62 -26.42
C ALA A 690 -23.49 0.66 -27.46
N VAL A 691 -22.54 -0.27 -27.34
CA VAL A 691 -21.49 -0.53 -28.33
C VAL A 691 -22.10 -0.91 -29.68
N ASN A 692 -23.13 -1.76 -29.67
CA ASN A 692 -23.88 -2.19 -30.85
C ASN A 692 -24.68 -1.05 -31.53
N GLY A 693 -25.10 -0.03 -30.78
CA GLY A 693 -25.71 1.19 -31.33
C GLY A 693 -24.69 2.14 -31.96
N LEU A 694 -23.51 2.28 -31.36
CA LEU A 694 -22.43 3.18 -31.78
C LEU A 694 -21.67 2.71 -33.03
N PHE A 695 -21.57 1.40 -33.26
CA PHE A 695 -20.91 0.82 -34.45
C PHE A 695 -21.80 0.73 -35.70
N ARG A 696 -23.08 1.14 -35.62
CA ARG A 696 -24.00 1.22 -36.77
C ARG A 696 -23.95 2.57 -37.51
N GLN A 697 -23.12 3.50 -37.07
CA GLN A 697 -22.95 4.84 -37.67
C GLN A 697 -21.55 4.99 -38.28
N ASP A 698 -21.42 5.79 -39.35
CA ASP A 698 -20.17 6.03 -40.10
C ASP A 698 -19.16 6.93 -39.33
N HIS A 699 -18.65 6.46 -38.18
CA HIS A 699 -17.66 7.20 -37.36
C HIS A 699 -16.25 6.57 -37.40
N GLN A 700 -15.23 7.32 -36.97
CA GLN A 700 -13.85 6.84 -36.78
C GLN A 700 -13.61 6.52 -35.28
N TYR A 701 -12.74 5.57 -34.92
CA TYR A 701 -12.58 5.11 -33.52
C TYR A 701 -11.10 5.08 -33.04
N ILE A 702 -10.85 5.48 -31.78
CA ILE A 702 -9.53 5.40 -31.12
C ILE A 702 -9.61 4.45 -29.90
N LEU A 703 -8.72 3.47 -29.87
CA LEU A 703 -8.48 2.60 -28.72
C LEU A 703 -7.17 3.03 -28.05
N GLU A 704 -7.24 3.58 -26.84
CA GLU A 704 -6.07 4.04 -26.10
C GLU A 704 -5.91 3.31 -24.77
N ASP A 705 -4.68 2.88 -24.51
CA ASP A 705 -4.23 2.32 -23.25
C ASP A 705 -3.22 3.31 -22.67
N HIS A 706 -3.62 4.08 -21.64
CA HIS A 706 -2.77 5.10 -21.02
C HIS A 706 -2.76 4.98 -19.50
N LEU A 707 -1.66 4.45 -18.96
CA LEU A 707 -1.10 4.90 -17.68
C LEU A 707 0.43 4.84 -17.75
N LYS A 708 1.04 6.04 -17.80
CA LYS A 708 2.43 6.27 -17.39
C LYS A 708 2.43 7.35 -16.33
N ALA A 709 2.39 6.95 -15.06
CA ALA A 709 3.03 7.63 -13.92
C ALA A 709 2.75 6.85 -12.64
N GLN A 710 3.65 5.93 -12.28
CA GLN A 710 4.22 5.81 -10.94
C GLN A 710 5.15 4.59 -10.93
N GLU A 711 6.46 4.87 -10.98
CA GLU A 711 7.43 3.96 -10.38
C GLU A 711 7.20 3.99 -8.87
N ILE A 712 6.93 2.83 -8.26
CA ILE A 712 7.54 2.33 -7.01
C ILE A 712 7.11 0.87 -6.78
N ARG A 713 8.14 0.00 -6.93
CA ARG A 713 8.48 -1.24 -6.22
C ARG A 713 7.58 -2.48 -6.33
N ASP A 714 8.04 -3.40 -7.18
CA ASP A 714 8.00 -4.85 -6.97
C ASP A 714 8.45 -5.20 -5.54
N ASP A 715 7.53 -5.55 -4.64
CA ASP A 715 7.70 -6.48 -3.50
C ASP A 715 6.45 -6.58 -2.57
N THR A 716 5.25 -6.17 -3.00
CA THR A 716 4.01 -6.44 -2.23
C THR A 716 3.33 -7.72 -2.73
N PRO A 717 3.05 -8.72 -1.89
CA PRO A 717 2.22 -9.86 -2.26
C PRO A 717 0.85 -9.38 -2.71
N PHE A 718 0.40 -9.96 -3.81
CA PHE A 718 -0.84 -9.69 -4.52
C PHE A 718 -2.07 -9.82 -3.59
N LEU A 719 -2.51 -8.70 -3.00
CA LEU A 719 -3.92 -8.52 -2.70
C LEU A 719 -4.58 -8.11 -4.01
N MET A 720 -5.53 -8.92 -4.48
CA MET A 720 -6.35 -8.46 -5.61
C MET A 720 -7.06 -7.16 -5.22
N THR A 721 -7.10 -6.21 -6.15
CA THR A 721 -7.97 -5.05 -6.07
C THR A 721 -9.42 -5.52 -5.84
N GLU A 722 -10.18 -4.77 -5.05
CA GLU A 722 -11.49 -5.16 -4.48
C GLU A 722 -12.59 -5.52 -5.50
N GLU A 723 -12.35 -5.37 -6.80
CA GLU A 723 -13.38 -5.46 -7.83
C GLU A 723 -13.27 -6.76 -8.66
N ASN A 724 -13.23 -7.89 -7.95
CA ASN A 724 -13.58 -9.20 -8.52
C ASN A 724 -14.94 -9.64 -7.96
N GLY A 725 -15.91 -8.72 -7.98
CA GLY A 725 -17.21 -8.85 -7.33
C GLY A 725 -18.02 -10.05 -7.83
N GLU A 726 -17.95 -10.37 -9.13
CA GLU A 726 -18.70 -11.50 -9.70
C GLU A 726 -18.11 -12.85 -9.28
N LEU A 727 -16.78 -13.02 -9.32
CA LEU A 727 -16.12 -14.22 -8.80
C LEU A 727 -16.38 -14.37 -7.29
N THR A 728 -16.28 -13.27 -6.56
CA THR A 728 -16.55 -13.22 -5.12
C THR A 728 -18.01 -13.57 -4.82
N GLU A 729 -18.96 -13.08 -5.60
CA GLU A 729 -20.39 -13.38 -5.45
C GLU A 729 -20.71 -14.85 -5.82
N GLN A 730 -20.11 -15.39 -6.89
CA GLN A 730 -20.23 -16.80 -7.24
C GLN A 730 -19.66 -17.71 -6.14
N ILE A 731 -18.48 -17.40 -5.62
CA ILE A 731 -17.87 -18.11 -4.49
C ILE A 731 -18.74 -17.99 -3.24
N THR A 732 -19.30 -16.80 -2.98
CA THR A 732 -20.20 -16.56 -1.83
C THR A 732 -21.47 -17.41 -1.94
N ARG A 733 -22.08 -17.50 -3.14
CA ARG A 733 -23.25 -18.35 -3.40
C ARG A 733 -22.91 -19.84 -3.24
N LEU A 734 -21.74 -20.27 -3.72
CA LEU A 734 -21.27 -21.65 -3.58
C LEU A 734 -20.99 -22.03 -2.12
N LEU A 735 -20.42 -21.12 -1.33
CA LEU A 735 -20.22 -21.29 0.12
C LEU A 735 -21.55 -21.26 0.91
N ALA A 736 -22.56 -20.54 0.43
CA ALA A 736 -23.89 -20.49 1.04
C ALA A 736 -24.71 -21.77 0.79
N ASP A 737 -24.46 -22.48 -0.31
CA ASP A 737 -25.12 -23.73 -0.68
C ASP A 737 -24.62 -24.92 0.16
N GLN A 738 -25.50 -25.87 0.49
CA GLN A 738 -25.26 -26.98 1.44
C GLN A 738 -24.56 -28.20 0.82
N HIS A 739 -24.10 -28.12 -0.42
CA HIS A 739 -23.48 -29.26 -1.13
C HIS A 739 -21.97 -29.38 -0.83
N SER A 740 -21.53 -30.56 -0.39
CA SER A 740 -20.14 -30.83 0.03
C SER A 740 -19.08 -30.65 -1.06
N ASN A 741 -19.44 -30.80 -2.34
CA ASN A 741 -18.51 -30.67 -3.46
C ASN A 741 -18.17 -29.20 -3.80
N ASN A 742 -18.90 -28.24 -3.25
CA ASN A 742 -18.69 -26.82 -3.56
C ASN A 742 -17.40 -26.27 -2.94
N MET A 743 -16.91 -26.85 -1.83
CA MET A 743 -15.73 -26.34 -1.13
C MET A 743 -14.43 -26.56 -1.91
N GLU A 744 -14.30 -27.70 -2.61
CA GLU A 744 -13.13 -27.97 -3.45
C GLU A 744 -13.15 -27.10 -4.71
N LEU A 745 -14.34 -26.90 -5.31
CA LEU A 745 -14.56 -25.96 -6.41
C LEU A 745 -14.25 -24.52 -5.99
N VAL A 746 -14.68 -24.08 -4.81
CA VAL A 746 -14.38 -22.74 -4.26
C VAL A 746 -12.87 -22.54 -4.13
N LEU A 747 -12.14 -23.52 -3.59
CA LEU A 747 -10.69 -23.43 -3.48
C LEU A 747 -9.99 -23.42 -4.85
N GLN A 748 -10.46 -24.19 -5.83
CA GLN A 748 -9.95 -24.16 -7.21
C GLN A 748 -10.24 -22.83 -7.92
N MET A 749 -11.42 -22.26 -7.71
CA MET A 749 -11.81 -20.95 -8.25
C MET A 749 -10.94 -19.84 -7.67
N ILE A 750 -10.64 -19.86 -6.36
CA ILE A 750 -9.72 -18.91 -5.72
C ILE A 750 -8.27 -19.13 -6.21
N GLU A 751 -7.85 -20.37 -6.45
CA GLU A 751 -6.51 -20.68 -6.96
C GLU A 751 -6.26 -20.16 -8.38
N GLY A 752 -7.28 -20.23 -9.25
CA GLY A 752 -7.22 -19.75 -10.63
C GLY A 752 -7.48 -18.24 -10.79
N GLY A 753 -8.27 -17.64 -9.89
CA GLY A 753 -8.69 -16.25 -9.96
C GLY A 753 -7.89 -15.27 -9.08
N GLY A 754 -7.19 -15.74 -8.03
CA GLY A 754 -6.51 -14.89 -7.03
C GLY A 754 -7.39 -14.62 -5.79
N ALA A 755 -6.88 -13.91 -4.79
CA ALA A 755 -7.66 -13.55 -3.59
C ALA A 755 -7.58 -12.05 -3.25
N GLY A 756 -8.72 -11.36 -3.32
CA GLY A 756 -8.91 -10.02 -2.74
C GLY A 756 -9.26 -10.09 -1.26
N LYS A 757 -9.50 -8.94 -0.63
CA LYS A 757 -9.77 -8.80 0.81
C LYS A 757 -10.88 -9.75 1.32
N VAL A 758 -11.98 -9.86 0.57
CA VAL A 758 -13.12 -10.75 0.88
C VAL A 758 -12.74 -12.23 0.77
N LEU A 759 -12.11 -12.65 -0.33
CA LEU A 759 -11.70 -14.04 -0.55
C LEU A 759 -10.58 -14.49 0.39
N LEU A 760 -9.67 -13.59 0.78
CA LEU A 760 -8.69 -13.85 1.84
C LEU A 760 -9.35 -14.09 3.19
N SER A 761 -10.42 -13.35 3.48
CA SER A 761 -11.24 -13.54 4.68
C SER A 761 -11.96 -14.88 4.65
N TYR A 762 -12.42 -15.32 3.48
CA TYR A 762 -13.02 -16.65 3.29
C TYR A 762 -11.98 -17.76 3.47
N LEU A 763 -10.82 -17.64 2.85
CA LEU A 763 -9.71 -18.58 3.01
C LEU A 763 -9.28 -18.69 4.49
N ALA A 764 -9.17 -17.57 5.20
CA ALA A 764 -8.87 -17.55 6.62
C ALA A 764 -9.93 -18.31 7.43
N ALA A 765 -11.22 -18.03 7.21
CA ALA A 765 -12.31 -18.71 7.90
C ALA A 765 -12.35 -20.23 7.60
N ILE A 766 -12.23 -20.64 6.33
CA ILE A 766 -12.19 -22.06 5.93
C ILE A 766 -10.98 -22.76 6.56
N HIS A 767 -9.81 -22.13 6.53
CA HIS A 767 -8.60 -22.68 7.12
C HIS A 767 -8.75 -22.92 8.63
N LEU A 768 -9.35 -21.95 9.32
CA LEU A 768 -9.51 -21.96 10.77
C LEU A 768 -10.56 -22.97 11.23
N PHE A 769 -11.72 -23.01 10.55
CA PHE A 769 -12.93 -23.58 11.13
C PHE A 769 -13.48 -24.83 10.43
N HIS A 770 -13.05 -25.12 9.20
CA HIS A 770 -13.51 -26.30 8.46
C HIS A 770 -13.02 -27.61 9.13
N GLN A 771 -13.82 -28.68 9.13
CA GLN A 771 -13.49 -29.96 9.79
C GLN A 771 -12.58 -30.87 8.95
N ASP A 772 -12.73 -30.85 7.62
CA ASP A 772 -11.89 -31.65 6.72
C ASP A 772 -10.45 -31.11 6.68
N LEU A 773 -9.50 -31.95 7.09
CA LEU A 773 -8.09 -31.59 7.17
C LEU A 773 -7.45 -31.29 5.79
N ALA A 774 -7.91 -31.93 4.72
CA ALA A 774 -7.41 -31.70 3.37
C ALA A 774 -7.85 -30.30 2.87
N ILE A 775 -9.14 -29.97 3.02
CA ILE A 775 -9.68 -28.65 2.68
C ILE A 775 -9.00 -27.55 3.50
N ARG A 776 -8.79 -27.77 4.81
CA ARG A 776 -8.02 -26.82 5.65
C ARG A 776 -6.60 -26.60 5.16
N LYS A 777 -5.91 -27.67 4.74
CA LYS A 777 -4.53 -27.59 4.23
C LYS A 777 -4.47 -26.87 2.90
N GLN A 778 -5.44 -27.11 2.02
CA GLN A 778 -5.52 -26.45 0.72
C GLN A 778 -5.87 -24.96 0.89
N SER A 779 -6.87 -24.63 1.71
CA SER A 779 -7.18 -23.24 2.06
C SER A 779 -5.99 -22.51 2.69
N ARG A 780 -5.27 -23.16 3.63
CA ARG A 780 -4.02 -22.61 4.19
C ARG A 780 -2.95 -22.30 3.14
N THR A 781 -2.85 -23.17 2.13
CA THR A 781 -1.85 -23.05 1.08
C THR A 781 -2.16 -21.85 0.19
N LEU A 782 -3.43 -21.70 -0.20
CA LEU A 782 -3.90 -20.52 -0.94
C LEU A 782 -3.84 -19.25 -0.10
N PHE A 783 -4.21 -19.31 1.18
CA PHE A 783 -4.08 -18.18 2.10
C PHE A 783 -2.63 -17.69 2.18
N ARG A 784 -1.66 -18.60 2.29
CA ARG A 784 -0.22 -18.25 2.27
C ARG A 784 0.29 -17.75 0.93
N LYS A 785 -0.36 -18.15 -0.17
CA LYS A 785 -0.04 -17.71 -1.53
C LYS A 785 -0.46 -16.26 -1.74
N TYR A 786 -1.60 -15.84 -1.18
CA TYR A 786 -2.20 -14.53 -1.47
C TYR A 786 -2.14 -13.51 -0.31
N ALA A 787 -2.15 -13.92 0.97
CA ALA A 787 -2.07 -12.99 2.09
C ALA A 787 -0.67 -12.38 2.22
N SER A 788 -0.54 -11.12 2.65
CA SER A 788 0.80 -10.55 2.89
C SER A 788 1.54 -11.23 4.04
N ALA A 789 2.84 -10.97 4.14
CA ALA A 789 3.63 -11.43 5.27
C ALA A 789 3.11 -10.88 6.61
N THR A 790 2.63 -9.64 6.63
CA THR A 790 2.06 -8.98 7.81
C THR A 790 0.77 -9.66 8.24
N LEU A 791 -0.13 -9.94 7.30
CA LEU A 791 -1.39 -10.63 7.57
C LEU A 791 -1.14 -12.09 8.01
N GLN A 792 -0.24 -12.80 7.35
CA GLN A 792 0.14 -14.16 7.74
C GLN A 792 0.77 -14.21 9.14
N HIS A 793 1.56 -13.19 9.50
CA HIS A 793 2.15 -13.07 10.83
C HIS A 793 1.08 -12.75 11.88
N HIS A 794 0.21 -11.78 11.60
CA HIS A 794 -0.91 -11.38 12.45
C HIS A 794 -1.85 -12.56 12.75
N LEU A 795 -2.18 -13.37 11.76
CA LEU A 795 -2.96 -14.59 11.95
C LEU A 795 -2.19 -15.65 12.75
N LYS A 796 -0.87 -15.77 12.57
CA LYS A 796 -0.03 -16.75 13.29
C LYS A 796 0.15 -16.38 14.77
N SER A 797 0.43 -15.11 15.09
CA SER A 797 0.66 -14.62 16.45
C SER A 797 -0.62 -14.63 17.29
N SER A 798 -1.74 -14.25 16.68
CA SER A 798 -3.06 -14.27 17.33
C SER A 798 -3.60 -15.70 17.56
N TRP A 799 -3.14 -16.67 16.76
CA TRP A 799 -3.60 -18.06 16.81
C TRP A 799 -2.96 -18.87 17.96
N GLN A 800 -1.66 -18.71 18.22
CA GLN A 800 -0.89 -19.69 19.02
C GLN A 800 -1.28 -19.82 20.51
N ALA A 801 -2.17 -18.98 21.05
CA ALA A 801 -2.49 -19.02 22.49
C ALA A 801 -3.98 -19.09 22.87
N ARG A 802 -4.96 -18.91 21.96
CA ARG A 802 -6.34 -18.57 22.40
C ARG A 802 -7.52 -19.34 21.77
N PHE A 803 -7.43 -19.73 20.50
CA PHE A 803 -8.60 -20.28 19.79
C PHE A 803 -8.93 -21.76 20.08
N LYS A 804 -8.07 -22.47 20.81
CA LYS A 804 -8.31 -23.89 21.13
C LYS A 804 -9.43 -24.07 22.17
N ASP A 805 -9.62 -23.06 23.03
CA ASP A 805 -10.46 -23.17 24.23
C ASP A 805 -11.63 -22.16 24.29
N ARG A 806 -11.64 -21.07 23.51
CA ARG A 806 -12.76 -20.09 23.45
C ARG A 806 -12.92 -19.43 22.07
N PRO A 807 -13.81 -19.92 21.19
CA PRO A 807 -13.96 -19.39 19.82
C PRO A 807 -14.78 -18.09 19.71
N GLU A 808 -15.53 -17.68 20.75
CA GLU A 808 -16.51 -16.58 20.69
C GLU A 808 -15.93 -15.19 21.06
N ASP A 809 -14.94 -15.12 21.95
CA ASP A 809 -14.46 -13.85 22.53
C ASP A 809 -13.31 -13.17 21.75
N ASP A 810 -12.62 -13.90 20.86
CA ASP A 810 -11.34 -13.47 20.27
C ASP A 810 -11.39 -13.10 18.77
N CYS A 811 -12.57 -13.10 18.12
CA CYS A 811 -12.69 -12.67 16.72
C CYS A 811 -12.13 -11.26 16.47
N ARG A 812 -12.14 -10.40 17.50
CA ARG A 812 -11.57 -9.04 17.50
C ARG A 812 -10.09 -9.00 17.10
N VAL A 813 -9.30 -10.01 17.43
CA VAL A 813 -7.85 -10.00 17.10
C VAL A 813 -7.62 -10.34 15.62
N LEU A 814 -8.63 -10.85 14.89
CA LEU A 814 -8.43 -11.38 13.54
C LEU A 814 -8.72 -10.38 12.42
N TYR A 815 -9.74 -9.52 12.53
CA TYR A 815 -10.18 -8.66 11.42
C TYR A 815 -9.71 -7.19 11.51
N VAL A 816 -8.88 -6.85 12.52
CA VAL A 816 -8.29 -5.51 12.64
C VAL A 816 -7.18 -5.29 11.59
N HIS A 817 -6.76 -6.36 10.91
CA HIS A 817 -5.78 -6.25 9.84
C HIS A 817 -6.40 -5.60 8.59
N PRO A 818 -5.76 -4.58 7.97
CA PRO A 818 -6.30 -3.86 6.81
C PRO A 818 -6.54 -4.72 5.57
N GLU A 819 -5.97 -5.93 5.54
CA GLU A 819 -6.06 -6.92 4.45
C GLU A 819 -7.17 -7.97 4.65
N LEU A 820 -7.87 -7.94 5.78
CA LEU A 820 -9.05 -8.76 6.03
C LEU A 820 -10.29 -7.89 6.10
N ASP A 821 -11.37 -8.40 5.52
CA ASP A 821 -12.69 -7.80 5.59
C ASP A 821 -13.45 -8.50 6.72
N ALA A 822 -13.80 -7.71 7.73
CA ALA A 822 -14.43 -8.23 8.94
C ALA A 822 -15.79 -8.86 8.65
N CYS A 823 -16.60 -8.21 7.80
CA CYS A 823 -17.91 -8.68 7.38
C CYS A 823 -17.79 -10.02 6.63
N ALA A 824 -16.89 -10.09 5.65
CA ALA A 824 -16.61 -11.29 4.87
C ALA A 824 -16.09 -12.45 5.73
N PHE A 825 -15.20 -12.17 6.68
CA PHE A 825 -14.67 -13.18 7.58
C PHE A 825 -15.78 -13.81 8.44
N VAL A 826 -16.63 -12.96 9.03
CA VAL A 826 -17.76 -13.40 9.85
C VAL A 826 -18.78 -14.18 9.01
N LEU A 827 -19.07 -13.70 7.79
CA LEU A 827 -19.98 -14.36 6.85
C LEU A 827 -19.47 -15.76 6.45
N ALA A 828 -18.20 -15.87 6.06
CA ALA A 828 -17.61 -17.16 5.70
C ALA A 828 -17.50 -18.12 6.89
N PHE A 829 -17.21 -17.61 8.08
CA PHE A 829 -17.25 -18.42 9.30
C PHE A 829 -18.63 -19.07 9.49
N GLN A 830 -19.72 -18.31 9.32
CA GLN A 830 -21.07 -18.87 9.40
C GLN A 830 -21.34 -19.90 8.29
N MET A 831 -20.95 -19.62 7.05
CA MET A 831 -21.14 -20.54 5.92
C MET A 831 -20.43 -21.88 6.14
N VAL A 832 -19.16 -21.83 6.57
CA VAL A 832 -18.36 -23.01 6.93
C VAL A 832 -19.03 -23.80 8.06
N ARG A 833 -19.53 -23.12 9.10
CA ARG A 833 -20.22 -23.79 10.23
C ARG A 833 -21.59 -24.37 9.87
N ARG A 834 -22.35 -23.71 8.99
CA ARG A 834 -23.66 -24.18 8.51
C ARG A 834 -23.53 -25.44 7.65
N GLN A 835 -22.55 -25.48 6.75
CA GLN A 835 -22.26 -26.68 5.94
C GLN A 835 -21.86 -27.89 6.80
N GLU A 836 -21.34 -27.67 8.02
CA GLU A 836 -20.98 -28.73 8.95
C GLU A 836 -22.16 -29.31 9.77
N ALA A 837 -23.40 -28.87 9.53
CA ALA A 837 -24.63 -29.30 10.22
C ALA A 837 -24.61 -29.20 11.76
N LYS A 838 -23.62 -28.50 12.32
CA LYS A 838 -23.55 -28.17 13.75
C LYS A 838 -24.26 -26.84 13.94
N GLY A 839 -25.52 -26.88 14.38
CA GLY A 839 -26.27 -25.68 14.72
C GLY A 839 -25.47 -24.80 15.69
N TYR A 840 -24.98 -23.66 15.21
CA TYR A 840 -24.15 -22.75 15.99
C TYR A 840 -25.00 -21.55 16.43
N ARG A 841 -25.12 -21.35 17.74
CA ARG A 841 -25.77 -20.18 18.33
C ARG A 841 -24.70 -19.28 18.91
N VAL A 842 -24.41 -18.16 18.26
CA VAL A 842 -23.57 -17.09 18.82
C VAL A 842 -24.39 -16.38 19.89
N ASN A 843 -24.06 -16.59 21.16
CA ASN A 843 -24.80 -15.97 22.26
C ASN A 843 -24.25 -14.57 22.60
N SER A 844 -22.97 -14.31 22.33
CA SER A 844 -22.29 -13.04 22.61
C SER A 844 -21.45 -12.59 21.42
N LEU A 845 -21.42 -11.28 21.14
CA LEU A 845 -20.66 -10.69 20.03
C LEU A 845 -19.84 -9.48 20.50
N VAL A 846 -18.56 -9.41 20.12
CA VAL A 846 -17.65 -8.32 20.48
C VAL A 846 -17.20 -7.59 19.20
N LEU A 847 -17.74 -6.40 18.93
CA LEU A 847 -17.45 -5.55 17.76
C LEU A 847 -16.81 -4.23 18.20
N ARG A 848 -15.57 -4.30 18.67
CA ARG A 848 -14.77 -3.15 19.13
C ARG A 848 -13.80 -2.70 18.04
N ASP A 849 -13.50 -1.40 17.99
CA ASP A 849 -12.60 -0.77 17.01
C ASP A 849 -12.95 -1.07 15.53
N MET A 850 -14.26 -1.17 15.21
CA MET A 850 -14.80 -1.40 13.86
C MET A 850 -15.42 -0.10 13.32
N PRO A 851 -15.31 0.21 12.01
CA PRO A 851 -16.01 1.35 11.41
C PRO A 851 -17.52 1.25 11.67
N ALA A 852 -18.14 2.37 12.00
CA ALA A 852 -19.55 2.37 12.42
C ALA A 852 -20.53 1.90 11.34
N SER A 853 -20.19 2.07 10.05
CA SER A 853 -20.94 1.52 8.92
C SER A 853 -21.03 -0.01 8.99
N ASP A 854 -19.94 -0.66 9.39
CA ASP A 854 -19.77 -2.11 9.29
C ASP A 854 -20.44 -2.83 10.46
N ILE A 855 -20.54 -2.18 11.63
CA ILE A 855 -21.22 -2.73 12.82
C ILE A 855 -22.68 -3.07 12.51
N SER A 856 -23.38 -2.19 11.80
CA SER A 856 -24.80 -2.40 11.43
C SER A 856 -24.95 -3.57 10.46
N ASP A 857 -24.06 -3.67 9.47
CA ASP A 857 -24.09 -4.71 8.45
C ASP A 857 -23.73 -6.08 9.06
N VAL A 858 -22.77 -6.15 9.98
CA VAL A 858 -22.44 -7.38 10.72
C VAL A 858 -23.62 -7.83 11.59
N LEU A 859 -24.24 -6.93 12.36
CA LEU A 859 -25.36 -7.26 13.25
C LEU A 859 -26.59 -7.78 12.48
N ALA A 860 -26.84 -7.31 11.26
CA ALA A 860 -27.94 -7.78 10.42
C ALA A 860 -27.87 -9.29 10.10
N HIS A 861 -26.69 -9.91 10.19
CA HIS A 861 -26.50 -11.34 9.91
C HIS A 861 -26.72 -12.25 11.12
N PHE A 862 -27.06 -11.71 12.28
CA PHE A 862 -27.23 -12.46 13.53
C PHE A 862 -28.66 -12.39 14.06
N GLN A 863 -29.42 -13.48 13.95
CA GLN A 863 -30.83 -13.50 14.40
C GLN A 863 -31.03 -13.89 15.88
N HIS A 864 -29.99 -14.35 16.58
CA HIS A 864 -30.12 -15.01 17.90
C HIS A 864 -29.08 -14.57 18.95
N VAL A 865 -28.48 -13.38 18.80
CA VAL A 865 -27.48 -12.86 19.73
C VAL A 865 -28.14 -12.33 21.00
N ARG A 866 -27.56 -12.65 22.16
CA ARG A 866 -28.06 -12.25 23.49
C ARG A 866 -27.19 -11.19 24.17
N SER A 867 -25.92 -11.05 23.81
CA SER A 867 -25.02 -10.03 24.35
C SER A 867 -24.19 -9.39 23.25
N VAL A 868 -24.02 -8.07 23.26
CA VAL A 868 -23.23 -7.33 22.27
C VAL A 868 -22.29 -6.33 22.96
N ASN A 869 -21.04 -6.26 22.52
CA ASN A 869 -20.02 -5.32 22.99
C ASN A 869 -19.57 -4.40 21.84
N LEU A 870 -19.78 -3.07 21.95
CA LEU A 870 -19.50 -2.09 20.90
C LEU A 870 -18.57 -0.96 21.39
N ASP A 871 -17.83 -0.35 20.47
CA ASP A 871 -17.24 0.99 20.68
C ASP A 871 -18.05 2.00 19.82
N LEU A 872 -18.53 3.08 20.43
CA LEU A 872 -19.32 4.14 19.80
C LEU A 872 -18.45 5.40 19.63
N SER A 873 -18.40 5.90 18.39
CA SER A 873 -17.73 7.15 18.00
C SER A 873 -18.73 8.22 17.55
N GLU A 874 -18.28 9.48 17.42
CA GLU A 874 -19.08 10.59 16.86
C GLU A 874 -19.60 10.31 15.44
N THR A 875 -18.91 9.47 14.69
CA THR A 875 -19.25 9.06 13.32
C THR A 875 -20.26 7.91 13.25
N THR A 876 -20.78 7.43 14.40
CA THR A 876 -21.70 6.29 14.43
C THR A 876 -23.13 6.71 14.09
N ASP A 877 -23.74 6.07 13.09
CA ASP A 877 -25.18 6.20 12.75
C ASP A 877 -26.06 5.53 13.83
N LEU A 878 -26.19 6.26 14.93
CA LEU A 878 -26.90 5.85 16.14
C LEU A 878 -28.37 5.51 15.91
N PRO A 879 -29.17 6.30 15.16
CA PRO A 879 -30.56 5.95 14.87
C PRO A 879 -30.69 4.58 14.20
N ARG A 880 -29.90 4.34 13.14
CA ARG A 880 -29.93 3.07 12.41
C ARG A 880 -29.48 1.89 13.28
N LEU A 881 -28.41 2.08 14.06
CA LEU A 881 -27.92 1.06 14.98
C LEU A 881 -28.96 0.68 16.04
N VAL A 882 -29.60 1.68 16.67
CA VAL A 882 -30.62 1.44 17.71
C VAL A 882 -31.84 0.73 17.14
N ASP A 883 -32.27 1.08 15.93
CA ASP A 883 -33.38 0.39 15.24
C ASP A 883 -33.06 -1.09 14.96
N TYR A 884 -31.82 -1.43 14.64
CA TYR A 884 -31.38 -2.82 14.50
C TYR A 884 -31.28 -3.55 15.83
N LEU A 885 -30.65 -2.94 16.84
CA LEU A 885 -30.52 -3.55 18.17
C LEU A 885 -31.90 -3.87 18.79
N ARG A 886 -32.92 -3.04 18.51
CA ARG A 886 -34.31 -3.28 18.96
C ARG A 886 -34.95 -4.51 18.33
N GLN A 887 -34.51 -4.92 17.15
CA GLN A 887 -35.02 -6.11 16.45
C GLN A 887 -34.37 -7.42 16.93
N LEU A 888 -33.28 -7.32 17.69
CA LEU A 888 -32.54 -8.47 18.19
C LEU A 888 -33.05 -8.91 19.59
N PRO A 889 -33.05 -10.21 19.90
CA PRO A 889 -33.44 -10.72 21.22
C PRO A 889 -32.30 -10.55 22.26
N LEU A 890 -31.81 -9.32 22.42
CA LEU A 890 -30.69 -8.98 23.30
C LEU A 890 -31.11 -8.99 24.78
N ASN A 891 -30.25 -9.58 25.61
CA ASN A 891 -30.31 -9.48 27.06
C ASN A 891 -29.35 -8.40 27.58
N GLU A 892 -28.19 -8.24 26.95
CA GLU A 892 -27.11 -7.37 27.40
C GLU A 892 -26.50 -6.57 26.23
N LEU A 893 -26.20 -5.31 26.48
CA LEU A 893 -25.48 -4.42 25.57
C LEU A 893 -24.41 -3.68 26.36
N SER A 894 -23.16 -3.85 25.97
CA SER A 894 -22.02 -3.16 26.54
C SER A 894 -21.42 -2.21 25.52
N VAL A 895 -21.30 -0.93 25.86
CA VAL A 895 -20.83 0.12 24.96
C VAL A 895 -19.67 0.87 25.61
N ARG A 896 -18.64 1.16 24.82
CA ARG A 896 -17.61 2.14 25.16
C ARG A 896 -17.76 3.36 24.29
N ILE A 897 -17.82 4.53 24.91
CA ILE A 897 -18.19 5.77 24.24
C ILE A 897 -16.98 6.70 24.20
N THR A 898 -16.80 7.42 23.09
CA THR A 898 -15.78 8.48 22.95
C THR A 898 -16.33 9.89 23.17
N THR A 899 -17.64 10.08 23.01
CA THR A 899 -18.34 11.36 23.21
C THR A 899 -18.41 11.77 24.68
N ASP A 900 -18.64 13.07 24.92
CA ASP A 900 -18.79 13.65 26.26
C ASP A 900 -20.16 13.35 26.90
N GLU A 901 -21.17 12.94 26.13
CA GLU A 901 -22.51 12.62 26.61
C GLU A 901 -22.96 11.23 26.10
N ILE A 902 -23.69 10.48 26.93
CA ILE A 902 -24.27 9.18 26.53
C ILE A 902 -25.44 9.41 25.56
N PRO A 903 -25.50 8.73 24.42
CA PRO A 903 -26.63 8.87 23.51
C PRO A 903 -27.97 8.45 24.16
N ALA A 904 -28.93 9.37 24.20
CA ALA A 904 -30.20 9.17 24.88
C ALA A 904 -31.04 8.00 24.30
N SER A 905 -30.87 7.71 23.01
CA SER A 905 -31.56 6.62 22.32
C SER A 905 -31.23 5.23 22.88
N LEU A 906 -30.05 5.04 23.50
CA LEU A 906 -29.67 3.77 24.15
C LEU A 906 -30.56 3.42 25.35
N PHE A 907 -31.10 4.43 26.04
CA PHE A 907 -32.00 4.24 27.19
C PHE A 907 -33.38 3.71 26.80
N THR A 908 -33.71 3.71 25.49
CA THR A 908 -34.97 3.17 24.97
C THR A 908 -34.94 1.65 24.77
N LEU A 909 -33.77 1.02 24.89
CA LEU A 909 -33.60 -0.42 24.68
C LEU A 909 -33.97 -1.21 25.95
N PRO A 910 -34.71 -2.33 25.83
CA PRO A 910 -35.11 -3.15 26.98
C PRO A 910 -34.04 -4.16 27.40
N VAL A 911 -32.78 -3.73 27.57
CA VAL A 911 -31.60 -4.59 27.81
C VAL A 911 -30.88 -4.24 29.13
N GLU A 912 -29.95 -5.09 29.56
CA GLU A 912 -28.90 -4.71 30.51
C GLU A 912 -27.85 -3.85 29.79
N LEU A 913 -27.80 -2.57 30.12
CA LEU A 913 -26.86 -1.64 29.49
C LEU A 913 -25.62 -1.46 30.37
N ARG A 914 -24.45 -1.72 29.80
CA ARG A 914 -23.15 -1.46 30.41
C ARG A 914 -22.45 -0.34 29.65
N VAL A 915 -22.06 0.74 30.33
CA VAL A 915 -21.43 1.90 29.70
C VAL A 915 -20.04 2.12 30.29
N GLY A 916 -19.03 2.20 29.43
CA GLY A 916 -17.69 2.65 29.78
C GLY A 916 -17.23 3.79 28.88
N ARG A 917 -16.15 4.47 29.27
CA ARG A 917 -15.52 5.52 28.46
C ARG A 917 -14.12 5.10 28.01
N LYS A 918 -13.68 5.57 26.83
CA LYS A 918 -12.34 5.27 26.29
C LYS A 918 -11.22 6.13 26.91
N HIS A 919 -11.56 7.27 27.53
CA HIS A 919 -10.63 8.24 28.11
C HIS A 919 -11.10 8.69 29.50
N ASP A 920 -10.17 9.15 30.35
CA ASP A 920 -10.42 9.55 31.75
C ASP A 920 -11.11 10.93 31.91
N ARG A 921 -12.04 11.29 31.00
CA ARG A 921 -12.79 12.57 31.02
C ARG A 921 -14.23 12.40 31.52
N GLU A 922 -14.84 13.47 32.02
CA GLU A 922 -16.20 13.49 32.59
C GLU A 922 -17.30 13.18 31.55
N LEU A 923 -18.13 12.16 31.81
CA LEU A 923 -19.25 11.74 30.96
C LEU A 923 -20.58 12.27 31.49
N ALA A 924 -21.34 12.97 30.64
CA ALA A 924 -22.66 13.48 30.96
C ALA A 924 -23.77 12.43 30.71
N ILE A 925 -24.72 12.34 31.64
CA ILE A 925 -26.01 11.68 31.41
C ILE A 925 -26.89 12.64 30.58
N PRO A 926 -27.50 12.19 29.46
CA PRO A 926 -28.31 13.05 28.60
C PRO A 926 -29.60 13.49 29.30
N ASP A 927 -30.22 14.55 28.78
CA ASP A 927 -31.59 14.90 29.18
C ASP A 927 -32.55 13.80 28.70
N LEU A 928 -33.18 13.11 29.67
CA LEU A 928 -34.12 12.02 29.42
C LEU A 928 -35.59 12.49 29.47
N THR A 929 -35.82 13.79 29.54
CA THR A 929 -37.18 14.36 29.59
C THR A 929 -37.94 14.04 28.31
N GLY A 930 -39.08 13.36 28.44
CA GLY A 930 -39.92 12.95 27.29
C GLY A 930 -39.44 11.69 26.57
N ILE A 931 -38.37 11.04 27.04
CA ILE A 931 -37.88 9.77 26.48
C ILE A 931 -38.50 8.60 27.24
N GLU A 932 -39.08 7.64 26.51
CA GLU A 932 -39.60 6.41 27.10
C GLU A 932 -38.43 5.45 27.44
N VAL A 933 -37.90 5.57 28.65
CA VAL A 933 -36.81 4.71 29.15
C VAL A 933 -37.32 3.30 29.42
N ARG A 934 -36.67 2.28 28.84
CA ARG A 934 -37.07 0.86 28.96
C ARG A 934 -36.02 -0.03 29.64
N LEU A 935 -34.90 0.55 30.08
CA LEU A 935 -33.82 -0.17 30.74
C LEU A 935 -34.28 -0.82 32.04
N LYS A 936 -33.87 -2.08 32.25
CA LYS A 936 -34.08 -2.81 33.52
C LYS A 936 -32.83 -2.85 34.38
N LYS A 937 -31.65 -2.78 33.75
CA LYS A 937 -30.36 -2.84 34.44
C LYS A 937 -29.37 -1.87 33.80
N LEU A 938 -28.62 -1.16 34.62
CA LEU A 938 -27.59 -0.21 34.21
C LEU A 938 -26.31 -0.44 35.02
N TRP A 939 -25.19 -0.58 34.32
CA TRP A 939 -23.87 -0.70 34.92
C TRP A 939 -22.91 0.33 34.31
N MET A 940 -22.15 1.03 35.15
CA MET A 940 -21.13 2.00 34.74
C MET A 940 -19.92 1.91 35.68
N ALA A 941 -18.70 2.05 35.16
CA ALA A 941 -17.51 2.01 36.00
C ALA A 941 -16.34 2.87 35.51
N TYR A 942 -15.53 3.39 36.44
CA TYR A 942 -14.31 4.17 36.20
C TYR A 942 -14.52 5.43 35.34
N VAL A 943 -15.66 6.10 35.51
CA VAL A 943 -16.01 7.30 34.75
C VAL A 943 -16.47 8.41 35.69
N PRO A 944 -15.93 9.64 35.61
CA PRO A 944 -16.50 10.80 36.31
C PRO A 944 -17.86 11.15 35.68
N LEU A 945 -18.94 11.21 36.47
CA LEU A 945 -20.30 11.40 35.96
C LEU A 945 -20.82 12.82 36.23
N LYS A 946 -21.38 13.45 35.19
CA LYS A 946 -22.13 14.70 35.28
C LYS A 946 -23.61 14.45 35.05
N HIS A 947 -24.43 15.30 35.67
CA HIS A 947 -25.88 15.26 35.53
C HIS A 947 -26.55 13.97 36.03
N THR A 948 -26.02 13.36 37.10
CA THR A 948 -26.55 12.11 37.65
C THR A 948 -28.00 12.22 38.14
N GLU A 949 -28.47 13.43 38.47
CA GLU A 949 -29.87 13.74 38.75
C GLU A 949 -30.81 13.30 37.62
N ARG A 950 -30.34 13.30 36.37
CA ARG A 950 -31.14 12.90 35.20
C ARG A 950 -31.44 11.40 35.15
N LEU A 951 -30.67 10.57 35.87
CA LEU A 951 -30.99 9.13 36.01
C LEU A 951 -32.33 8.90 36.70
N ALA A 952 -32.86 9.87 37.47
CA ALA A 952 -34.19 9.82 38.07
C ALA A 952 -35.32 9.57 37.05
N ALA A 953 -35.09 9.87 35.76
CA ALA A 953 -36.03 9.56 34.68
C ALA A 953 -36.18 8.05 34.40
N CYS A 954 -35.24 7.21 34.87
CA CYS A 954 -35.22 5.76 34.63
C CYS A 954 -36.17 4.99 35.59
N ARG A 955 -37.48 5.25 35.50
CA ARG A 955 -38.48 4.74 36.46
C ARG A 955 -38.64 3.21 36.49
N ASP A 956 -38.27 2.53 35.41
CA ASP A 956 -38.38 1.07 35.26
C ASP A 956 -37.09 0.30 35.60
N LEU A 957 -36.03 1.01 36.01
CA LEU A 957 -34.76 0.41 36.37
C LEU A 957 -34.88 -0.41 37.66
N GLN A 958 -34.45 -1.67 37.62
CA GLN A 958 -34.51 -2.61 38.74
C GLN A 958 -33.15 -2.84 39.40
N HIS A 959 -32.07 -2.75 38.62
CA HIS A 959 -30.70 -2.89 39.13
C HIS A 959 -29.80 -1.78 38.60
N LEU A 960 -29.10 -1.10 39.51
CA LEU A 960 -28.12 -0.04 39.21
C LEU A 960 -26.77 -0.42 39.80
N SER A 961 -25.72 -0.33 39.02
CA SER A 961 -24.34 -0.56 39.46
C SER A 961 -23.43 0.56 38.98
N LEU A 962 -22.83 1.30 39.93
CA LEU A 962 -21.87 2.36 39.65
C LEU A 962 -20.58 2.06 40.43
N GLU A 963 -19.48 1.85 39.73
CA GLU A 963 -18.20 1.44 40.34
C GLU A 963 -17.08 2.45 40.06
N PHE A 964 -16.41 2.96 41.08
CA PHE A 964 -15.29 3.90 40.92
C PHE A 964 -15.62 5.15 40.10
N CYS A 965 -16.87 5.61 40.15
CA CYS A 965 -17.32 6.84 39.50
C CYS A 965 -17.18 8.06 40.43
N GLU A 966 -16.96 9.24 39.87
CA GLU A 966 -17.13 10.50 40.60
C GLU A 966 -18.59 10.94 40.44
N ILE A 967 -19.33 11.03 41.56
CA ILE A 967 -20.79 11.22 41.57
C ILE A 967 -21.11 12.50 42.38
N PRO A 968 -21.87 13.45 41.83
CA PRO A 968 -22.25 14.66 42.56
C PRO A 968 -23.01 14.39 43.87
N ASP A 969 -24.12 13.66 43.77
CA ASP A 969 -24.95 13.22 44.89
C ASP A 969 -25.76 11.96 44.51
N MET A 970 -26.31 11.27 45.50
CA MET A 970 -27.08 10.03 45.31
C MET A 970 -28.62 10.23 45.40
N THR A 971 -29.10 11.48 45.40
CA THR A 971 -30.52 11.79 45.66
C THR A 971 -31.45 11.21 44.59
N PHE A 972 -30.94 11.08 43.36
CA PHE A 972 -31.66 10.53 42.21
C PHE A 972 -32.15 9.08 42.43
N VAL A 973 -31.51 8.30 43.30
CA VAL A 973 -31.90 6.92 43.61
C VAL A 973 -33.27 6.86 44.28
N THR A 974 -33.60 7.86 45.10
CA THR A 974 -34.89 7.94 45.80
C THR A 974 -36.06 8.12 44.83
N ALA A 975 -35.83 8.70 43.65
CA ALA A 975 -36.83 8.87 42.61
C ALA A 975 -37.10 7.58 41.81
N MET A 976 -36.23 6.55 41.93
CA MET A 976 -36.36 5.29 41.18
C MET A 976 -37.23 4.26 41.91
N THR A 977 -38.55 4.42 41.79
CA THR A 977 -39.54 3.62 42.55
C THR A 977 -39.52 2.10 42.32
N LYS A 978 -38.95 1.60 41.22
CA LYS A 978 -38.83 0.16 40.91
C LYS A 978 -37.43 -0.41 41.14
N LEU A 979 -36.51 0.39 41.65
CA LEU A 979 -35.15 -0.05 41.91
C LEU A 979 -35.16 -1.03 43.08
N VAL A 980 -34.59 -2.21 42.85
CA VAL A 980 -34.52 -3.32 43.82
C VAL A 980 -33.09 -3.50 44.31
N THR A 981 -32.10 -3.28 43.45
CA THR A 981 -30.67 -3.43 43.77
C THR A 981 -29.89 -2.19 43.37
N ALA A 982 -29.06 -1.68 44.30
CA ALA A 982 -28.07 -0.64 44.03
C ALA A 982 -26.68 -1.09 44.52
N GLU A 983 -25.72 -1.18 43.60
CA GLU A 983 -24.32 -1.51 43.90
C GLU A 983 -23.43 -0.31 43.58
N LEU A 984 -22.98 0.40 44.60
CA LEU A 984 -22.23 1.65 44.48
C LEU A 984 -20.85 1.47 45.13
N GLN A 985 -19.89 0.90 44.41
CA GLN A 985 -18.59 0.53 44.97
C GLN A 985 -17.50 1.57 44.62
N GLY A 986 -16.77 2.09 45.61
CA GLY A 986 -15.58 2.92 45.41
C GLY A 986 -15.81 4.28 44.74
N ASN A 987 -17.03 4.81 44.81
CA ASN A 987 -17.38 6.08 44.19
C ASN A 987 -16.88 7.27 45.03
N ARG A 988 -16.55 8.37 44.36
CA ARG A 988 -16.15 9.64 44.99
C ARG A 988 -17.32 10.61 44.96
N PHE A 989 -17.97 10.81 46.10
CA PHE A 989 -19.08 11.76 46.21
C PHE A 989 -18.60 13.18 46.42
N THR A 990 -19.14 14.17 45.68
CA THR A 990 -18.80 15.58 45.90
C THR A 990 -19.63 16.21 47.02
N GLN A 991 -20.84 15.68 47.29
CA GLN A 991 -21.65 16.02 48.44
C GLN A 991 -22.12 14.76 49.18
N VAL A 992 -22.03 14.81 50.51
CA VAL A 992 -22.56 13.75 51.39
C VAL A 992 -23.98 14.17 51.85
N PRO A 993 -25.04 13.44 51.50
CA PRO A 993 -26.41 13.78 51.89
C PRO A 993 -26.64 13.58 53.40
N ALA A 994 -27.51 14.43 53.98
CA ALA A 994 -27.80 14.41 55.42
C ALA A 994 -28.59 13.18 55.90
N ALA A 995 -29.40 12.57 55.02
CA ALA A 995 -30.14 11.33 55.27
C ALA A 995 -30.46 10.63 53.94
N LEU A 996 -30.58 9.29 53.96
CA LEU A 996 -30.82 8.45 52.77
C LEU A 996 -32.12 7.61 52.90
N ASP A 997 -33.17 8.20 53.47
CA ASP A 997 -34.43 7.50 53.79
C ASP A 997 -35.13 6.87 52.57
N GLY A 998 -34.95 7.43 51.37
CA GLY A 998 -35.53 6.87 50.13
C GLY A 998 -34.90 5.56 49.64
N LEU A 999 -33.86 5.05 50.29
CA LEU A 999 -33.22 3.76 49.95
C LEU A 999 -33.92 2.54 50.60
N GLN A 1000 -34.94 2.76 51.43
CA GLN A 1000 -35.69 1.69 52.13
C GLN A 1000 -36.42 0.73 51.18
N GLN A 1001 -36.67 1.15 49.95
CA GLN A 1001 -37.31 0.34 48.91
C GLN A 1001 -36.38 -0.73 48.32
N LEU A 1002 -35.06 -0.64 48.55
CA LEU A 1002 -34.08 -1.58 48.01
C LEU A 1002 -34.08 -2.90 48.78
N GLU A 1003 -34.02 -4.00 48.04
CA GLU A 1003 -33.78 -5.33 48.60
C GLU A 1003 -32.29 -5.64 48.77
N LYS A 1004 -31.41 -4.97 48.00
CA LYS A 1004 -29.96 -5.11 48.09
C LYS A 1004 -29.26 -3.77 47.87
N LEU A 1005 -28.39 -3.39 48.80
CA LEU A 1005 -27.59 -2.16 48.73
C LEU A 1005 -26.13 -2.49 49.08
N ARG A 1006 -25.19 -2.13 48.20
CA ARG A 1006 -23.74 -2.29 48.41
C ARG A 1006 -23.04 -0.94 48.29
N LEU A 1007 -22.22 -0.57 49.27
CA LEU A 1007 -21.61 0.76 49.41
C LEU A 1007 -20.11 0.73 49.75
N ASP A 1008 -19.40 -0.33 49.38
CA ASP A 1008 -17.98 -0.51 49.74
C ASP A 1008 -17.12 0.68 49.29
N TYR A 1009 -16.12 1.08 50.11
CA TYR A 1009 -15.12 2.11 49.78
C TYR A 1009 -15.65 3.53 49.46
N ASN A 1010 -16.77 3.95 50.06
CA ASN A 1010 -17.29 5.32 49.94
C ASN A 1010 -17.15 6.15 51.24
N PRO A 1011 -17.03 7.48 51.18
CA PRO A 1011 -16.79 8.35 52.34
C PRO A 1011 -18.10 8.78 53.06
N PHE A 1012 -18.94 7.84 53.51
CA PHE A 1012 -20.19 8.17 54.23
C PHE A 1012 -20.00 8.22 55.75
N PRO A 1013 -20.53 9.24 56.45
CA PRO A 1013 -20.66 9.27 57.91
C PRO A 1013 -21.56 8.13 58.43
N PRO A 1014 -21.29 7.60 59.64
CA PRO A 1014 -22.12 6.55 60.25
C PRO A 1014 -23.59 6.95 60.44
N ASP A 1015 -23.86 8.24 60.67
CA ASP A 1015 -25.18 8.77 61.00
C ASP A 1015 -26.09 8.96 59.77
N CYS A 1016 -25.56 8.80 58.54
CA CYS A 1016 -26.34 8.96 57.31
C CYS A 1016 -27.34 7.81 57.04
N PHE A 1017 -27.28 6.72 57.79
CA PHE A 1017 -28.07 5.51 57.56
C PHE A 1017 -28.84 5.06 58.81
N ASP A 1018 -30.15 4.86 58.70
CA ASP A 1018 -30.90 4.05 59.65
C ASP A 1018 -30.93 2.58 59.20
N PHE A 1019 -29.90 1.83 59.61
CA PHE A 1019 -29.74 0.42 59.26
C PHE A 1019 -30.88 -0.48 59.76
N LYS A 1020 -31.72 -0.03 60.70
CA LYS A 1020 -32.85 -0.83 61.21
C LYS A 1020 -33.99 -0.98 60.18
N GLN A 1021 -34.00 -0.17 59.13
CA GLN A 1021 -35.08 -0.13 58.14
C GLN A 1021 -34.76 -0.85 56.82
N LEU A 1022 -33.54 -1.37 56.64
CA LEU A 1022 -33.11 -2.10 55.43
C LEU A 1022 -33.40 -3.61 55.58
N LYS A 1023 -34.21 -4.19 54.68
CA LYS A 1023 -34.73 -5.58 54.79
C LYS A 1023 -33.69 -6.69 54.60
N LYS A 1024 -32.62 -6.46 53.82
CA LYS A 1024 -31.48 -7.37 53.61
C LYS A 1024 -30.21 -6.57 53.32
N LEU A 1025 -29.20 -6.74 54.16
CA LEU A 1025 -27.85 -6.17 54.01
C LEU A 1025 -26.87 -7.35 53.92
N GLU A 1026 -26.37 -7.65 52.72
CA GLU A 1026 -25.27 -8.61 52.54
C GLU A 1026 -23.99 -7.84 52.20
N ASP A 1027 -22.92 -8.12 52.95
CA ASP A 1027 -21.55 -7.68 52.70
C ASP A 1027 -21.35 -6.16 52.53
N LEU A 1028 -21.78 -5.35 53.50
CA LEU A 1028 -21.17 -4.04 53.72
C LEU A 1028 -19.73 -4.27 54.21
N LYS A 1029 -18.74 -4.33 53.30
CA LYS A 1029 -17.35 -4.07 53.67
C LYS A 1029 -17.16 -2.55 53.74
N LEU A 1030 -17.78 -1.96 54.77
CA LEU A 1030 -17.41 -0.62 55.19
C LEU A 1030 -15.90 -0.62 55.44
N PRO A 1031 -15.14 0.35 54.89
CA PRO A 1031 -13.69 0.40 55.10
C PRO A 1031 -13.39 0.78 56.56
N ASN A 1032 -13.43 -0.22 57.45
CA ASN A 1032 -13.15 -0.18 58.90
C ASN A 1032 -14.02 0.81 59.73
N PRO A 1033 -14.21 0.55 61.04
CA PRO A 1033 -15.07 1.36 61.91
C PRO A 1033 -14.54 2.77 62.17
#